data_AF-A0A2X5NH36-F1
#
_entry.id   AF-A0A2X5NH36-F1
#
_cell.length_a   1.000
_cell.length_b   1.000
_cell.length_c   1.000
_cell.angle_alpha   90.00
_cell.angle_beta   90.00
_cell.angle_gamma   90.00
#
_symmetry.space_group_name_H-M   'P 1'
#
loop_
_entity.id
_entity.type
_entity.pdbx_description
1 polymer ?
#
loop_
_entity_poly.entity_id
_entity_poly.type
_entity_poly.pdbx_seq_one_letter_code
_entity_poly.pdbx_strand_id
1 'polypeptide(L)'
;MLHILLTLNELFFSGALKIMIVRRTLFDKLNDVLSRSIESGTELCRLKGNPYVELVHWLMTLLQEERCDLQFILRHYQTDRAILEEDLMTQAAHLPRGAEEVTDFSYLIELAIEKAWMIASLGEEPVAKIRSLHLVIALLSHPELRRALFALSSEFRVLSAEEISHMSAMLTRDSAEQESLIMAEGMASENGNMFSDLRPAAGNALEMYTTDLTAQARAGKIDPVTGRDSEITTIIDILLRRRQNNPLLTGDAGVGKTAVAEGLALAIADGAVPPSLVNVRLLALDIVALTAGAGMKGEFESRLKSVLESAARAVPAVILFIDEFHTLVGAGGEAGTGDAANLMKPMLARGEIRTIGATTWSEFKRHIEKDPALTRRFQVVQIDEPSEPLSVQMLRGLLPSLEQHHQVLILDEALQAAVRLSHRYIPARQLPDKAISLLDTACARVAIARYTPPVKLQQLRASARASVSELELLDKSLCFGKASVQSKSDIEDSLRDVLQESDLLEKRWHQECELLTEIYALREQLLQPGLPDTEVQKLQQQLQHVQYTLEQQGEQPPLVRAEVDATVIAEIIAQWTGIPTGRVMKDDLSAVLELPAQLAARVTGQPRAIGQICQAVRTARAGLSDPDRPTGVFFLTGPSGTGKTETALALAELLYGGSRI
;
A
#
# COMPACT_ATOMS: atom_id res chain seq x y z
N MET A 1 -5.78 -9.78 -46.34
CA MET A 1 -6.32 -10.50 -45.16
C MET A 1 -5.31 -11.48 -44.56
N LEU A 2 -4.70 -12.39 -45.33
CA LEU A 2 -3.68 -13.31 -44.78
C LEU A 2 -2.39 -12.63 -44.28
N HIS A 3 -1.98 -11.51 -44.89
CA HIS A 3 -0.78 -10.77 -44.47
C HIS A 3 -0.94 -9.96 -43.17
N ILE A 4 -2.19 -9.66 -42.76
CA ILE A 4 -2.52 -8.95 -41.51
C ILE A 4 -2.60 -9.95 -40.34
N LEU A 5 -3.00 -11.20 -40.62
CA LEU A 5 -2.99 -12.29 -39.64
C LEU A 5 -1.59 -12.78 -39.29
N LEU A 6 -0.64 -12.71 -40.24
CA LEU A 6 0.77 -13.05 -39.98
C LEU A 6 1.52 -11.96 -39.19
N THR A 7 1.18 -10.69 -39.39
CA THR A 7 1.78 -9.58 -38.62
C THR A 7 1.21 -9.45 -37.20
N LEU A 8 -0.05 -9.86 -36.96
CA LEU A 8 -0.61 -9.96 -35.61
C LEU A 8 -0.03 -11.12 -34.81
N ASN A 9 0.38 -12.21 -35.46
CA ASN A 9 1.01 -13.35 -34.78
C ASN A 9 2.48 -13.05 -34.39
N GLU A 10 3.20 -12.22 -35.15
CA GLU A 10 4.54 -11.75 -34.77
C GLU A 10 4.54 -10.67 -33.68
N LEU A 11 3.49 -9.84 -33.60
CA LEU A 11 3.31 -8.87 -32.51
C LEU A 11 2.96 -9.52 -31.17
N PHE A 12 2.38 -10.73 -31.18
CA PHE A 12 2.13 -11.51 -29.95
C PHE A 12 3.40 -12.15 -29.35
N PHE A 13 4.47 -12.32 -30.14
CA PHE A 13 5.75 -12.88 -29.67
C PHE A 13 6.82 -11.83 -29.29
N SER A 14 6.51 -10.54 -29.44
CA SER A 14 7.38 -9.43 -29.06
C SER A 14 7.05 -8.91 -27.64
N GLY A 15 7.52 -9.64 -26.62
CA GLY A 15 8.20 -9.11 -25.42
C GLY A 15 7.60 -7.98 -24.57
N ALA A 16 6.36 -7.53 -24.73
CA ALA A 16 5.86 -6.37 -23.98
C ALA A 16 4.33 -6.36 -23.78
N LEU A 17 3.77 -7.39 -23.14
CA LEU A 17 2.52 -7.24 -22.37
C LEU A 17 2.34 -8.46 -21.43
N LYS A 18 3.08 -8.46 -20.31
CA LYS A 18 2.85 -9.41 -19.22
C LYS A 18 1.68 -8.88 -18.40
N ILE A 19 0.52 -9.53 -18.51
CA ILE A 19 -0.60 -9.35 -17.57
C ILE A 19 -0.07 -9.70 -16.18
N MET A 20 0.19 -8.70 -15.34
CA MET A 20 0.61 -8.92 -13.95
C MET A 20 -0.62 -9.27 -13.12
N ILE A 21 -1.05 -10.54 -13.16
CA ILE A 21 -1.87 -11.09 -12.08
C ILE A 21 -1.00 -11.00 -10.82
N VAL A 22 -1.49 -10.32 -9.78
CA VAL A 22 -0.75 -10.17 -8.51
C VAL A 22 -0.48 -11.57 -7.96
N ARG A 23 0.78 -12.01 -7.97
CA ARG A 23 1.20 -13.37 -7.58
C ARG A 23 0.55 -13.88 -6.28
N ARG A 24 0.37 -13.02 -5.29
CA ARG A 24 -0.33 -13.35 -4.04
C ARG A 24 -1.71 -13.96 -4.29
N THR A 25 -2.49 -13.41 -5.22
CA THR A 25 -3.85 -13.87 -5.51
C THR A 25 -3.88 -15.21 -6.25
N LEU A 26 -2.83 -15.57 -7.01
CA LEU A 26 -2.70 -16.89 -7.64
C LEU A 26 -2.42 -17.97 -6.60
N PHE A 27 -1.50 -17.72 -5.67
CA PHE A 27 -1.15 -18.69 -4.62
C PHE A 27 -2.27 -18.86 -3.60
N ASP A 28 -3.08 -17.83 -3.32
CA ASP A 28 -4.26 -17.92 -2.46
C ASP A 28 -5.34 -18.89 -3.00
N LYS A 29 -5.29 -19.24 -4.29
CA LYS A 29 -6.22 -20.23 -4.89
C LYS A 29 -5.82 -21.68 -4.64
N LEU A 30 -4.62 -21.97 -4.15
CA LEU A 30 -4.20 -23.33 -3.81
C LEU A 30 -4.95 -23.84 -2.59
N ASN A 31 -5.37 -25.11 -2.61
CA ASN A 31 -5.87 -25.77 -1.40
C ASN A 31 -4.73 -26.02 -0.40
N ASP A 32 -5.08 -26.43 0.82
CA ASP A 32 -4.11 -26.56 1.91
C ASP A 32 -3.01 -27.61 1.63
N VAL A 33 -3.28 -28.62 0.81
CA VAL A 33 -2.28 -29.61 0.38
C VAL A 33 -1.28 -28.99 -0.60
N LEU A 34 -1.79 -28.27 -1.61
CA LEU A 34 -0.93 -27.60 -2.58
C LEU A 34 -0.14 -26.42 -1.96
N SER A 35 -0.75 -25.66 -1.03
CA SER A 35 -0.06 -24.58 -0.31
C SER A 35 1.07 -25.12 0.58
N ARG A 36 0.79 -26.16 1.37
CA ARG A 36 1.82 -26.79 2.21
C ARG A 36 2.93 -27.41 1.38
N SER A 37 2.59 -28.11 0.30
CA SER A 37 3.62 -28.72 -0.57
C SER A 37 4.49 -27.68 -1.27
N ILE A 38 3.96 -26.54 -1.73
CA ILE A 38 4.81 -25.51 -2.36
C ILE A 38 5.69 -24.78 -1.33
N GLU A 39 5.19 -24.59 -0.10
CA GLU A 39 5.98 -24.07 1.02
C GLU A 39 7.13 -25.03 1.37
N SER A 40 6.84 -26.33 1.55
CA SER A 40 7.86 -27.36 1.75
C SER A 40 8.82 -27.47 0.57
N GLY A 41 8.34 -27.28 -0.67
CA GLY A 41 9.17 -27.25 -1.87
C GLY A 41 10.15 -26.07 -1.88
N THR A 42 9.73 -24.93 -1.32
CA THR A 42 10.57 -23.74 -1.13
C THR A 42 11.66 -24.00 -0.08
N GLU A 43 11.32 -24.69 1.01
CA GLU A 43 12.31 -25.12 2.01
C GLU A 43 13.29 -26.14 1.44
N LEU A 44 12.83 -27.10 0.64
CA LEU A 44 13.67 -28.08 -0.04
C LEU A 44 14.66 -27.40 -1.00
N CYS A 45 14.19 -26.41 -1.77
CA CYS A 45 15.03 -25.59 -2.65
C CYS A 45 16.15 -24.89 -1.86
N ARG A 46 15.82 -24.28 -0.71
CA ARG A 46 16.78 -23.65 0.20
C ARG A 46 17.81 -24.65 0.74
N LEU A 47 17.37 -25.82 1.20
CA LEU A 47 18.27 -26.87 1.72
C LEU A 47 19.23 -27.41 0.65
N LYS A 48 18.82 -27.42 -0.62
CA LYS A 48 19.65 -27.85 -1.75
C LYS A 48 20.54 -26.73 -2.31
N GLY A 49 20.37 -25.49 -1.83
CA GLY A 49 21.13 -24.31 -2.23
C GLY A 49 20.83 -23.87 -3.66
N ASN A 50 19.61 -24.09 -4.15
CA ASN A 50 19.17 -23.70 -5.48
C ASN A 50 18.62 -22.25 -5.47
N PRO A 51 18.90 -21.42 -6.49
CA PRO A 51 18.47 -20.01 -6.50
C PRO A 51 16.98 -19.81 -6.82
N TYR A 52 16.34 -20.77 -7.50
CA TYR A 52 14.93 -20.68 -7.89
C TYR A 52 14.18 -21.95 -7.51
N VAL A 53 12.95 -21.79 -7.02
CA VAL A 53 12.05 -22.91 -6.79
C VAL A 53 11.51 -23.38 -8.13
N GLU A 54 12.05 -24.49 -8.62
CA GLU A 54 11.60 -25.18 -9.84
C GLU A 54 10.44 -26.16 -9.59
N LEU A 55 9.72 -26.52 -10.66
CA LEU A 55 8.60 -27.48 -10.62
C LEU A 55 9.01 -28.84 -10.01
N VAL A 56 10.27 -29.26 -10.18
CA VAL A 56 10.80 -30.50 -9.58
C VAL A 56 10.71 -30.49 -8.05
N HIS A 57 11.00 -29.37 -7.38
CA HIS A 57 10.92 -29.27 -5.91
C HIS A 57 9.49 -29.39 -5.42
N TRP A 58 8.54 -28.81 -6.15
CA TRP A 58 7.13 -28.87 -5.81
C TRP A 58 6.56 -30.28 -6.03
N LEU A 59 6.90 -30.95 -7.13
CA LEU A 59 6.47 -32.33 -7.37
C LEU A 59 7.09 -33.31 -6.38
N MET A 60 8.36 -33.14 -6.00
CA MET A 60 9.01 -33.99 -4.98
C MET A 60 8.29 -33.94 -3.63
N THR A 61 7.86 -32.76 -3.22
CA THR A 61 7.15 -32.56 -1.94
C THR A 61 5.69 -32.97 -2.03
N LEU A 62 5.02 -32.71 -3.16
CA LEU A 62 3.65 -33.19 -3.40
C LEU A 62 3.55 -34.72 -3.46
N LEU A 63 4.60 -35.42 -3.94
CA LEU A 63 4.67 -36.88 -3.91
C LEU A 63 4.86 -37.46 -2.50
N GLN A 64 5.29 -36.66 -1.52
CA GLN A 64 5.39 -37.12 -0.13
C GLN A 64 4.03 -37.12 0.57
N GLU A 65 3.06 -36.35 0.09
CA GLU A 65 1.69 -36.33 0.61
C GLU A 65 0.96 -37.64 0.27
N GLU A 66 0.65 -38.46 1.28
CA GLU A 66 0.14 -39.83 1.08
C GLU A 66 -1.33 -39.90 0.61
N ARG A 67 -2.12 -38.83 0.84
CA ARG A 67 -3.57 -38.79 0.54
C ARG A 67 -3.98 -37.65 -0.42
N CYS A 68 -3.10 -37.26 -1.33
CA CYS A 68 -3.40 -36.24 -2.36
C CYS A 68 -3.92 -36.86 -3.68
N ASP A 69 -4.66 -36.11 -4.50
CA ASP A 69 -5.26 -36.60 -5.76
C ASP A 69 -4.20 -37.18 -6.71
N LEU A 70 -3.01 -36.55 -6.77
CA LEU A 70 -1.88 -37.03 -7.57
C LEU A 70 -1.52 -38.49 -7.25
N GLN A 71 -1.51 -38.89 -5.97
CA GLN A 71 -1.18 -40.27 -5.60
C GLN A 71 -2.20 -41.28 -6.12
N PHE A 72 -3.49 -40.92 -6.05
CA PHE A 72 -4.55 -41.80 -6.55
C PHE A 72 -4.50 -41.93 -8.07
N ILE A 73 -4.19 -40.84 -8.78
CA ILE A 73 -3.98 -40.86 -10.23
C ILE A 73 -2.80 -41.78 -10.57
N LEU A 74 -1.63 -41.60 -9.94
CA LEU A 74 -0.45 -42.41 -10.22
C LEU A 74 -0.67 -43.90 -9.92
N ARG A 75 -1.39 -44.22 -8.84
CA ARG A 75 -1.75 -45.61 -8.49
C ARG A 75 -2.68 -46.23 -9.54
N HIS A 76 -3.63 -45.48 -10.09
CA HIS A 76 -4.53 -45.98 -11.13
C HIS A 76 -3.78 -46.35 -12.42
N TYR A 77 -2.84 -45.51 -12.83
CA TYR A 77 -2.01 -45.73 -14.02
C TYR A 77 -0.82 -46.68 -13.78
N GLN A 78 -0.74 -47.31 -12.60
CA GLN A 78 0.32 -48.27 -12.22
C GLN A 78 1.74 -47.72 -12.38
N THR A 79 1.92 -46.42 -12.16
CA THR A 79 3.21 -45.75 -12.26
C THR A 79 4.15 -46.23 -11.15
N ASP A 80 5.43 -46.48 -11.47
CA ASP A 80 6.41 -46.88 -10.48
C ASP A 80 6.92 -45.67 -9.70
N ARG A 81 6.50 -45.58 -8.43
CA ARG A 81 6.85 -44.48 -7.52
C ARG A 81 8.36 -44.42 -7.25
N ALA A 82 9.06 -45.55 -7.16
CA ALA A 82 10.48 -45.55 -6.86
C ALA A 82 11.28 -44.93 -8.00
N ILE A 83 10.92 -45.25 -9.24
CA ILE A 83 11.52 -44.67 -10.45
C ILE A 83 11.21 -43.17 -10.52
N LEU A 84 9.96 -42.77 -10.23
CA LEU A 84 9.56 -41.37 -10.24
C LEU A 84 10.34 -40.51 -9.24
N GLU A 85 10.52 -41.00 -8.01
CA GLU A 85 11.30 -40.31 -6.97
C GLU A 85 12.78 -40.23 -7.34
N GLU A 86 13.37 -41.31 -7.89
CA GLU A 86 14.76 -41.35 -8.35
C GLU A 86 15.01 -40.37 -9.51
N ASP A 87 14.12 -40.33 -10.50
CA ASP A 87 14.18 -39.41 -11.63
C ASP A 87 14.12 -37.95 -11.16
N LEU A 88 13.18 -37.60 -10.28
CA LEU A 88 13.05 -36.25 -9.75
C LEU A 88 14.26 -35.84 -8.92
N MET A 89 14.81 -36.75 -8.10
CA MET A 89 16.05 -36.49 -7.36
C MET A 89 17.23 -36.25 -8.30
N THR A 90 17.31 -37.00 -9.40
CA THR A 90 18.36 -36.84 -10.42
C THR A 90 18.24 -35.48 -11.11
N GLN A 91 17.02 -35.08 -11.50
CA GLN A 91 16.77 -33.78 -12.12
C GLN A 91 17.06 -32.62 -11.18
N ALA A 92 16.64 -32.72 -9.91
CA ALA A 92 16.97 -31.72 -8.89
C ALA A 92 18.49 -31.62 -8.65
N ALA A 93 19.23 -32.73 -8.77
CA ALA A 93 20.68 -32.73 -8.59
C ALA A 93 21.43 -31.94 -9.68
N HIS A 94 20.87 -31.83 -10.89
CA HIS A 94 21.42 -31.08 -12.03
C HIS A 94 21.17 -29.57 -11.97
N LEU A 95 20.35 -29.09 -11.04
CA LEU A 95 20.08 -27.67 -10.87
C LEU A 95 21.30 -26.91 -10.31
N PRO A 96 21.48 -25.62 -10.68
CA PRO A 96 22.59 -24.80 -10.19
C PRO A 96 22.54 -24.65 -8.67
N ARG A 97 23.70 -24.77 -8.01
CA ARG A 97 23.84 -24.71 -6.54
C ARG A 97 24.70 -23.54 -6.10
N GLY A 98 24.59 -23.16 -4.83
CA GLY A 98 25.42 -22.14 -4.18
C GLY A 98 24.69 -20.84 -3.85
N ALA A 99 23.35 -20.83 -3.90
CA ALA A 99 22.56 -19.71 -3.42
C ALA A 99 22.40 -19.78 -1.89
N GLU A 100 22.60 -18.65 -1.19
CA GLU A 100 22.37 -18.54 0.26
C GLU A 100 20.89 -18.31 0.60
N GLU A 101 20.14 -17.71 -0.34
CA GLU A 101 18.69 -17.48 -0.23
C GLU A 101 17.98 -17.85 -1.53
N VAL A 102 16.68 -18.17 -1.43
CA VAL A 102 15.82 -18.44 -2.58
C VAL A 102 15.39 -17.11 -3.19
N THR A 103 15.79 -16.87 -4.44
CA THR A 103 15.50 -15.61 -5.15
C THR A 103 14.04 -15.54 -5.57
N ASP A 104 13.51 -16.60 -6.21
CA ASP A 104 12.15 -16.57 -6.74
C ASP A 104 11.56 -17.96 -7.14
N PHE A 105 10.29 -18.02 -7.54
CA PHE A 105 9.70 -19.19 -8.24
C PHE A 105 10.05 -19.18 -9.73
N SER A 106 10.17 -20.37 -10.32
CA SER A 106 10.23 -20.56 -11.76
C SER A 106 8.91 -20.15 -12.43
N TYR A 107 8.99 -19.54 -13.61
CA TYR A 107 7.80 -19.18 -14.41
C TYR A 107 6.87 -20.37 -14.68
N LEU A 108 7.41 -21.59 -14.73
CA LEU A 108 6.60 -22.80 -14.92
C LEU A 108 5.62 -23.05 -13.76
N ILE A 109 5.95 -22.62 -12.54
CA ILE A 109 5.07 -22.75 -11.37
C ILE A 109 3.90 -21.78 -11.51
N GLU A 110 4.17 -20.51 -11.80
CA GLU A 110 3.13 -19.50 -11.99
C GLU A 110 2.19 -19.89 -13.14
N LEU A 111 2.76 -20.35 -14.26
CA LEU A 111 2.00 -20.84 -15.41
C LEU A 111 1.16 -22.07 -15.06
N ALA A 112 1.69 -23.01 -14.27
CA ALA A 112 0.95 -24.20 -13.83
C ALA A 112 -0.25 -23.83 -12.96
N ILE A 113 -0.08 -22.88 -12.02
CA ILE A 113 -1.17 -22.40 -11.16
C ILE A 113 -2.24 -21.69 -11.99
N GLU A 114 -1.84 -20.82 -12.92
CA GLU A 114 -2.77 -20.11 -13.81
C GLU A 114 -3.61 -21.08 -14.65
N LYS A 115 -2.97 -22.09 -15.27
CA LYS A 115 -3.69 -23.09 -16.07
C LYS A 115 -4.55 -24.01 -15.21
N ALA A 116 -4.08 -24.41 -14.02
CA ALA A 116 -4.86 -25.22 -13.09
C ALA A 116 -6.08 -24.47 -12.56
N TRP A 117 -5.98 -23.16 -12.31
CA TRP A 117 -7.11 -22.32 -11.94
C TRP A 117 -8.18 -22.28 -13.03
N MET A 118 -7.78 -22.13 -14.30
CA MET A 118 -8.74 -22.18 -15.41
C MET A 118 -9.49 -23.51 -15.47
N ILE A 119 -8.80 -24.63 -15.25
CA ILE A 119 -9.44 -25.97 -15.24
C ILE A 119 -10.38 -26.11 -14.04
N ALA A 120 -9.96 -25.67 -12.85
CA ALA A 120 -10.78 -25.75 -11.63
C ALA A 120 -12.03 -24.85 -11.69
N SER A 121 -11.96 -23.70 -12.36
CA SER A 121 -13.07 -22.73 -12.44
C SER A 121 -14.02 -22.97 -13.61
N LEU A 122 -13.56 -23.63 -14.69
CA LEU A 122 -14.35 -23.88 -15.90
C LEU A 122 -14.79 -25.34 -16.06
N GLY A 123 -14.42 -26.22 -15.13
CA GLY A 123 -14.81 -27.64 -15.13
C GLY A 123 -16.32 -27.85 -14.90
N GLU A 124 -16.79 -29.08 -15.11
CA GLU A 124 -18.20 -29.47 -14.91
C GLU A 124 -18.67 -29.22 -13.46
N GLU A 125 -17.75 -29.35 -12.50
CA GLU A 125 -17.94 -28.99 -11.10
C GLU A 125 -16.92 -27.89 -10.73
N PRO A 126 -17.32 -26.61 -10.72
CA PRO A 126 -16.41 -25.52 -10.43
C PRO A 126 -15.99 -25.55 -8.95
N VAL A 127 -14.68 -25.55 -8.70
CA VAL A 127 -14.11 -25.64 -7.35
C VAL A 127 -13.45 -24.32 -6.96
N ALA A 128 -13.72 -23.83 -5.74
CA ALA A 128 -13.19 -22.56 -5.24
C ALA A 128 -11.68 -22.55 -4.99
N LYS A 129 -11.07 -23.74 -4.85
CA LYS A 129 -9.65 -23.97 -4.56
C LYS A 129 -9.08 -24.99 -5.55
N ILE A 130 -7.88 -24.72 -6.04
CA ILE A 130 -7.11 -25.62 -6.91
C ILE A 130 -6.71 -26.85 -6.10
N ARG A 131 -6.87 -28.01 -6.70
CA ARG A 131 -6.50 -29.33 -6.15
C ARG A 131 -5.41 -29.94 -7.00
N SER A 132 -4.71 -30.94 -6.48
CA SER A 132 -3.63 -31.59 -7.23
C SER A 132 -4.14 -32.26 -8.52
N LEU A 133 -5.41 -32.70 -8.59
CA LEU A 133 -6.05 -33.14 -9.85
C LEU A 133 -5.98 -32.06 -10.94
N HIS A 134 -6.41 -30.84 -10.62
CA HIS A 134 -6.45 -29.72 -11.56
C HIS A 134 -5.04 -29.32 -12.00
N LEU A 135 -4.06 -29.40 -11.08
CA LEU A 135 -2.65 -29.19 -11.37
C LEU A 135 -2.12 -30.23 -12.36
N VAL A 136 -2.41 -31.51 -12.16
CA VAL A 136 -1.98 -32.59 -13.07
C VAL A 136 -2.60 -32.43 -14.46
N ILE A 137 -3.90 -32.12 -14.54
CA ILE A 137 -4.56 -31.86 -15.82
C ILE A 137 -3.94 -30.65 -16.51
N ALA A 138 -3.57 -29.58 -15.78
CA ALA A 138 -2.89 -28.42 -16.32
C ALA A 138 -1.52 -28.76 -16.89
N LEU A 139 -0.71 -29.51 -16.11
CA LEU A 139 0.62 -29.96 -16.52
C LEU A 139 0.55 -30.85 -17.76
N LEU A 140 -0.46 -31.70 -17.87
CA LEU A 140 -0.67 -32.56 -19.03
C LEU A 140 -1.33 -31.85 -20.20
N SER A 141 -2.12 -30.80 -20.01
CA SER A 141 -2.87 -30.16 -21.12
C SER A 141 -2.08 -29.05 -21.82
N HIS A 142 -1.23 -28.33 -21.10
CA HIS A 142 -0.44 -27.23 -21.67
C HIS A 142 0.86 -27.72 -22.32
N PRO A 143 1.18 -27.40 -23.59
CA PRO A 143 2.34 -27.94 -24.30
C PRO A 143 3.69 -27.72 -23.62
N GLU A 144 3.92 -26.54 -23.04
CA GLU A 144 5.18 -26.22 -22.34
C GLU A 144 5.31 -26.96 -21.01
N LEU A 145 4.23 -27.01 -20.23
CA LEU A 145 4.21 -27.71 -18.94
C LEU A 145 4.33 -29.23 -19.15
N ARG A 146 3.71 -29.76 -20.20
CA ARG A 146 3.79 -31.18 -20.58
C ARG A 146 5.22 -31.58 -20.94
N ARG A 147 5.91 -30.72 -21.71
CA ARG A 147 7.34 -30.94 -22.03
C ARG A 147 8.20 -30.92 -20.78
N ALA A 148 7.96 -29.97 -19.87
CA ALA A 148 8.68 -29.91 -18.60
C ALA A 148 8.41 -31.16 -17.74
N LEU A 149 7.14 -31.56 -17.59
CA LEU A 149 6.74 -32.75 -16.84
C LEU A 149 7.39 -34.04 -17.40
N PHE A 150 7.38 -34.23 -18.72
CA PHE A 150 7.97 -35.41 -19.36
C PHE A 150 9.50 -35.39 -19.41
N ALA A 151 10.11 -34.22 -19.23
CA ALA A 151 11.55 -34.10 -19.02
C ALA A 151 11.94 -34.48 -17.59
N LEU A 152 11.03 -34.31 -16.62
CA LEU A 152 11.25 -34.69 -15.24
C LEU A 152 11.26 -36.20 -15.03
N SER A 153 10.32 -36.93 -15.66
CA SER A 153 10.33 -38.39 -15.70
C SER A 153 9.52 -38.91 -16.89
N SER A 154 9.96 -40.04 -17.47
CA SER A 154 9.21 -40.74 -18.53
C SER A 154 7.92 -41.38 -18.03
N GLU A 155 7.82 -41.66 -16.73
CA GLU A 155 6.66 -42.28 -16.09
C GLU A 155 5.37 -41.45 -16.24
N PHE A 156 5.49 -40.12 -16.29
CA PHE A 156 4.34 -39.23 -16.51
C PHE A 156 3.72 -39.36 -17.91
N ARG A 157 4.39 -39.99 -18.88
CA ARG A 157 3.89 -40.14 -20.26
C ARG A 157 2.71 -41.09 -20.39
N VAL A 158 2.51 -41.96 -19.41
CA VAL A 158 1.38 -42.90 -19.36
C VAL A 158 0.09 -42.17 -18.99
N LEU A 159 0.18 -40.98 -18.39
CA LEU A 159 -0.98 -40.19 -17.96
C LEU A 159 -1.65 -39.48 -19.14
N SER A 160 -2.97 -39.58 -19.22
CA SER A 160 -3.80 -38.90 -20.21
C SER A 160 -4.70 -37.85 -19.55
N ALA A 161 -4.58 -36.59 -19.97
CA ALA A 161 -5.40 -35.49 -19.44
C ALA A 161 -6.90 -35.71 -19.68
N GLU A 162 -7.27 -36.25 -20.85
CA GLU A 162 -8.66 -36.48 -21.25
C GLU A 162 -9.31 -37.58 -20.38
N GLU A 163 -8.59 -38.68 -20.16
CA GLU A 163 -9.06 -39.79 -19.32
C GLU A 163 -9.16 -39.37 -17.84
N ILE A 164 -8.16 -38.67 -17.32
CA ILE A 164 -8.15 -38.15 -15.94
C ILE A 164 -9.33 -37.18 -15.73
N SER A 165 -9.64 -36.33 -16.71
CA SER A 165 -10.78 -35.41 -16.62
C SER A 165 -12.11 -36.18 -16.60
N HIS A 166 -12.28 -37.18 -17.47
CA HIS A 166 -13.51 -38.00 -17.54
C HIS A 166 -13.72 -38.91 -16.32
N MET A 167 -12.64 -39.38 -15.70
CA MET A 167 -12.68 -40.30 -14.56
C MET A 167 -12.41 -39.62 -13.21
N SER A 168 -12.38 -38.29 -13.17
CA SER A 168 -12.02 -37.47 -11.99
C SER A 168 -12.74 -37.91 -10.71
N ALA A 169 -14.07 -38.03 -10.75
CA ALA A 169 -14.89 -38.44 -9.59
C ALA A 169 -14.57 -39.85 -9.07
N MET A 170 -14.14 -40.77 -9.95
CA MET A 170 -13.76 -42.13 -9.58
C MET A 170 -12.33 -42.18 -9.02
N LEU A 171 -11.42 -41.42 -9.63
CA LEU A 171 -10.00 -41.42 -9.28
C LEU A 171 -9.73 -40.74 -7.93
N THR A 172 -10.42 -39.64 -7.62
CA THR A 172 -10.12 -38.82 -6.43
C THR A 172 -11.06 -39.07 -5.25
N ARG A 173 -11.85 -40.15 -5.28
CA ARG A 173 -12.91 -40.41 -4.29
C ARG A 173 -12.39 -40.52 -2.85
N ASP A 174 -11.25 -41.17 -2.66
CA ASP A 174 -10.68 -41.45 -1.34
C ASP A 174 -9.59 -40.43 -0.93
N SER A 175 -9.46 -39.35 -1.71
CA SER A 175 -8.48 -38.29 -1.49
C SER A 175 -8.87 -37.39 -0.33
N ALA A 176 -7.88 -37.02 0.50
CA ALA A 176 -8.08 -36.05 1.57
C ALA A 176 -8.45 -34.66 1.02
N GLU A 177 -8.07 -34.37 -0.23
CA GLU A 177 -8.46 -33.13 -0.92
C GLU A 177 -9.96 -33.06 -1.21
N GLN A 178 -10.65 -34.21 -1.27
CA GLN A 178 -12.11 -34.32 -1.37
C GLN A 178 -12.78 -34.18 0.02
N GLU A 179 -12.17 -34.70 1.09
CA GLU A 179 -12.69 -34.52 2.47
C GLU A 179 -12.64 -33.04 2.92
N SER A 180 -11.63 -32.28 2.50
CA SER A 180 -11.57 -30.83 2.72
C SER A 180 -12.69 -30.06 2.00
N LEU A 181 -13.21 -30.58 0.89
CA LEU A 181 -14.43 -30.06 0.26
C LEU A 181 -15.65 -30.33 1.14
N ILE A 182 -15.79 -31.53 1.70
CA ILE A 182 -16.92 -31.92 2.55
C ILE A 182 -16.88 -31.22 3.92
N MET A 183 -15.71 -30.86 4.46
CA MET A 183 -15.61 -30.04 5.68
C MET A 183 -15.88 -28.55 5.40
N ALA A 184 -15.42 -28.02 4.26
CA ALA A 184 -15.77 -26.67 3.81
C ALA A 184 -17.26 -26.54 3.45
N GLU A 185 -17.84 -27.57 2.85
CA GLU A 185 -19.28 -27.70 2.59
C GLU A 185 -20.07 -28.06 3.85
N GLY A 186 -19.49 -28.81 4.79
CA GLY A 186 -20.11 -29.25 6.04
C GLY A 186 -20.25 -28.13 7.07
N MET A 187 -19.27 -27.22 7.13
CA MET A 187 -19.43 -25.93 7.83
C MET A 187 -20.40 -24.97 7.10
N ALA A 188 -20.65 -25.20 5.80
CA ALA A 188 -21.69 -24.50 5.04
C ALA A 188 -23.08 -25.19 5.13
N SER A 189 -23.16 -26.45 5.57
CA SER A 189 -24.37 -27.29 5.46
C SER A 189 -25.31 -27.26 6.68
N GLU A 190 -24.87 -26.74 7.84
CA GLU A 190 -25.84 -26.33 8.89
C GLU A 190 -26.62 -25.06 8.53
N ASN A 191 -26.22 -24.36 7.46
CA ASN A 191 -26.97 -23.29 6.80
C ASN A 191 -27.52 -23.70 5.42
N GLY A 192 -27.53 -25.00 5.12
CA GLY A 192 -27.80 -25.54 3.79
C GLY A 192 -29.10 -26.33 3.71
N ASN A 193 -30.25 -25.66 3.71
CA ASN A 193 -31.44 -26.28 3.16
C ASN A 193 -32.35 -25.24 2.51
N MET A 194 -32.13 -25.03 1.20
CA MET A 194 -33.09 -24.72 0.14
C MET A 194 -32.29 -24.24 -1.09
N PHE A 195 -31.63 -25.16 -1.80
CA PHE A 195 -31.14 -24.90 -3.15
C PHE A 195 -31.53 -26.03 -4.09
N SER A 196 -32.84 -26.12 -4.32
CA SER A 196 -33.40 -26.59 -5.58
C SER A 196 -34.37 -25.53 -6.07
N ASP A 197 -33.85 -24.37 -6.46
CA ASP A 197 -34.41 -23.57 -7.54
C ASP A 197 -33.40 -22.49 -7.99
N LEU A 198 -33.11 -22.50 -9.28
CA LEU A 198 -32.19 -21.60 -9.97
C LEU A 198 -32.66 -20.14 -9.88
N ARG A 199 -32.10 -19.40 -8.92
CA ARG A 199 -31.84 -17.95 -8.91
C ARG A 199 -30.95 -17.65 -7.69
N PRO A 200 -29.86 -16.88 -7.80
CA PRO A 200 -29.17 -16.43 -6.61
C PRO A 200 -30.17 -15.58 -5.82
N ALA A 201 -30.47 -15.97 -4.59
CA ALA A 201 -31.26 -15.14 -3.71
C ALA A 201 -30.56 -13.78 -3.59
N ALA A 202 -31.27 -12.71 -3.92
CA ALA A 202 -30.80 -11.32 -3.86
C ALA A 202 -30.51 -10.82 -2.41
N GLY A 203 -30.16 -11.72 -1.49
CA GLY A 203 -29.87 -11.43 -0.08
C GLY A 203 -28.37 -11.26 0.22
N ASN A 204 -27.51 -12.13 -0.34
CA ASN A 204 -26.08 -12.17 0.05
C ASN A 204 -25.15 -11.29 -0.79
N ALA A 205 -25.63 -10.68 -1.88
CA ALA A 205 -24.80 -9.87 -2.76
C ALA A 205 -24.31 -8.58 -2.07
N LEU A 206 -25.14 -7.97 -1.22
CA LEU A 206 -24.75 -6.77 -0.47
C LEU A 206 -23.61 -7.07 0.51
N GLU A 207 -23.70 -8.15 1.26
CA GLU A 207 -22.69 -8.48 2.28
C GLU A 207 -21.34 -8.89 1.67
N MET A 208 -21.35 -9.52 0.50
CA MET A 208 -20.13 -9.96 -0.18
C MET A 208 -19.37 -8.80 -0.86
N TYR A 209 -20.09 -7.81 -1.41
CA TYR A 209 -19.51 -6.76 -2.26
C TYR A 209 -19.60 -5.35 -1.66
N THR A 210 -20.08 -5.22 -0.43
CA THR A 210 -20.14 -3.92 0.25
C THR A 210 -19.64 -4.01 1.68
N THR A 211 -19.11 -2.88 2.17
CA THR A 211 -18.69 -2.70 3.55
C THR A 211 -19.67 -1.77 4.26
N ASP A 212 -20.20 -2.18 5.42
CA ASP A 212 -21.14 -1.36 6.18
C ASP A 212 -20.43 -0.32 7.04
N LEU A 213 -20.37 0.92 6.54
CA LEU A 213 -19.76 2.05 7.24
C LEU A 213 -20.55 2.43 8.50
N THR A 214 -21.88 2.31 8.49
CA THR A 214 -22.69 2.58 9.68
C THR A 214 -22.47 1.57 10.80
N ALA A 215 -22.23 0.30 10.46
CA ALA A 215 -21.87 -0.72 11.43
C ALA A 215 -20.45 -0.50 11.99
N GLN A 216 -19.50 -0.11 11.14
CA GLN A 216 -18.14 0.25 11.57
C GLN A 216 -18.14 1.48 12.50
N ALA A 217 -18.92 2.51 12.18
CA ALA A 217 -19.12 3.68 13.04
C ALA A 217 -19.65 3.28 14.43
N ARG A 218 -20.72 2.47 14.50
CA ARG A 218 -21.28 1.98 15.78
C ARG A 218 -20.29 1.12 16.56
N ALA A 219 -19.39 0.43 15.88
CA ALA A 219 -18.34 -0.38 16.49
C ALA A 219 -17.10 0.43 16.91
N GLY A 220 -17.06 1.75 16.67
CA GLY A 220 -15.91 2.60 16.98
C GLY A 220 -14.69 2.33 16.10
N LYS A 221 -14.88 1.79 14.90
CA LYS A 221 -13.80 1.46 13.94
C LYS A 221 -13.49 2.58 12.94
N ILE A 222 -14.29 3.65 12.94
CA ILE A 222 -14.10 4.81 12.08
C ILE A 222 -13.53 5.93 12.95
N ASP A 223 -12.42 6.53 12.51
CA ASP A 223 -11.80 7.66 13.18
C ASP A 223 -12.73 8.89 13.19
N PRO A 224 -12.63 9.78 14.19
CA PRO A 224 -13.47 10.96 14.28
C PRO A 224 -13.21 11.92 13.10
N VAL A 225 -14.29 12.30 12.41
CA VAL A 225 -14.23 13.23 11.28
C VAL A 225 -14.54 14.65 11.78
N THR A 226 -13.54 15.51 11.81
CA THR A 226 -13.69 16.92 12.23
C THR A 226 -13.56 17.89 11.06
N GLY A 227 -14.25 19.03 11.10
CA GLY A 227 -14.05 20.11 10.12
C GLY A 227 -14.70 19.89 8.75
N ARG A 228 -15.65 18.95 8.65
CA ARG A 228 -16.44 18.65 7.43
C ARG A 228 -17.96 18.72 7.67
N ASP A 229 -18.38 19.41 8.73
CA ASP A 229 -19.78 19.47 9.16
C ASP A 229 -20.70 20.10 8.09
N SER A 230 -20.20 21.12 7.38
CA SER A 230 -20.93 21.79 6.29
C SER A 230 -21.22 20.85 5.12
N GLU A 231 -20.25 20.04 4.73
CA GLU A 231 -20.34 19.09 3.62
C GLU A 231 -21.27 17.94 4.00
N ILE A 232 -21.14 17.41 5.23
CA ILE A 232 -22.03 16.36 5.76
C ILE A 232 -23.48 16.87 5.81
N THR A 233 -23.70 18.08 6.31
CA THR A 233 -25.04 18.71 6.35
C THR A 233 -25.60 18.88 4.93
N THR A 234 -24.77 19.32 3.99
CA THR A 234 -25.16 19.47 2.57
C THR A 234 -25.55 18.13 1.95
N ILE A 235 -24.83 17.05 2.26
CA ILE A 235 -25.16 15.69 1.82
C ILE A 235 -26.51 15.24 2.39
N ILE A 236 -26.74 15.45 3.69
CA ILE A 236 -28.03 15.16 4.33
C ILE A 236 -29.15 15.90 3.62
N ASP A 237 -29.00 17.20 3.39
CA ASP A 237 -29.98 18.02 2.69
C ASP A 237 -30.29 17.49 1.28
N ILE A 238 -29.26 17.05 0.55
CA ILE A 238 -29.41 16.46 -0.79
C ILE A 238 -30.18 15.14 -0.72
N LEU A 239 -29.82 14.23 0.19
CA LEU A 239 -30.46 12.92 0.33
C LEU A 239 -31.96 13.01 0.64
N LEU A 240 -32.40 14.09 1.28
CA LEU A 240 -33.81 14.35 1.59
C LEU A 240 -34.61 14.97 0.42
N ARG A 241 -33.96 15.41 -0.65
CA ARG A 241 -34.65 16.01 -1.80
C ARG A 241 -35.52 14.99 -2.53
N ARG A 242 -36.58 15.48 -3.17
CA ARG A 242 -37.44 14.66 -4.05
C ARG A 242 -36.81 14.37 -5.42
N ARG A 243 -35.93 15.26 -5.89
CA ARG A 243 -35.19 15.15 -7.17
C ARG A 243 -33.74 15.56 -6.93
N GLN A 244 -32.83 15.03 -7.73
CA GLN A 244 -31.37 15.24 -7.56
C GLN A 244 -30.92 14.92 -6.13
N ASN A 245 -31.33 13.76 -5.66
CA ASN A 245 -31.15 13.29 -4.28
C ASN A 245 -29.93 12.36 -4.12
N ASN A 246 -29.05 12.35 -5.11
CA ASN A 246 -27.80 11.60 -5.09
C ASN A 246 -26.66 12.62 -5.04
N PRO A 247 -25.94 12.77 -3.92
CA PRO A 247 -24.79 13.66 -3.87
C PRO A 247 -23.61 13.05 -4.63
N LEU A 248 -22.87 13.90 -5.34
CA LEU A 248 -21.63 13.56 -6.01
C LEU A 248 -20.52 14.45 -5.46
N LEU A 249 -19.65 13.87 -4.64
CA LEU A 249 -18.49 14.52 -4.04
C LEU A 249 -17.42 14.68 -5.09
N THR A 250 -17.08 15.93 -5.42
CA THR A 250 -16.04 16.26 -6.39
C THR A 250 -14.92 17.05 -5.71
N GLY A 251 -13.69 16.62 -5.89
CA GLY A 251 -12.51 17.30 -5.35
C GLY A 251 -11.25 16.52 -5.69
N ASP A 252 -10.08 17.13 -5.54
CA ASP A 252 -8.81 16.47 -5.84
C ASP A 252 -8.57 15.23 -4.96
N ALA A 253 -7.63 14.37 -5.36
CA ALA A 253 -7.25 13.23 -4.54
C ALA A 253 -6.63 13.70 -3.21
N GLY A 254 -7.00 13.07 -2.10
CA GLY A 254 -6.45 13.38 -0.78
C GLY A 254 -7.18 14.48 0.01
N VAL A 255 -8.20 15.14 -0.54
CA VAL A 255 -8.97 16.18 0.20
C VAL A 255 -9.92 15.62 1.27
N GLY A 256 -10.08 14.30 1.35
CA GLY A 256 -10.95 13.63 2.34
C GLY A 256 -12.38 13.36 1.87
N LYS A 257 -12.60 13.00 0.60
CA LYS A 257 -13.94 12.65 0.08
C LYS A 257 -14.56 11.46 0.82
N THR A 258 -13.77 10.41 1.04
CA THR A 258 -14.15 9.21 1.80
C THR A 258 -14.44 9.56 3.27
N ALA A 259 -13.61 10.41 3.87
CA ALA A 259 -13.82 10.90 5.23
C ALA A 259 -15.17 11.64 5.40
N VAL A 260 -15.65 12.35 4.38
CA VAL A 260 -16.99 12.96 4.43
C VAL A 260 -18.11 11.89 4.45
N ALA A 261 -17.95 10.79 3.71
CA ALA A 261 -18.89 9.68 3.74
C ALA A 261 -18.86 8.92 5.08
N GLU A 262 -17.66 8.73 5.65
CA GLU A 262 -17.46 8.17 6.99
C GLU A 262 -18.06 9.09 8.08
N GLY A 263 -17.92 10.41 7.95
CA GLY A 263 -18.53 11.40 8.82
C GLY A 263 -20.06 11.34 8.79
N LEU A 264 -20.65 11.09 7.62
CA LEU A 264 -22.09 10.79 7.52
C LEU A 264 -22.44 9.48 8.24
N ALA A 265 -21.63 8.43 8.14
CA ALA A 265 -21.87 7.17 8.84
C ALA A 265 -21.84 7.35 10.36
N LEU A 266 -20.89 8.13 10.88
CA LEU A 266 -20.83 8.53 12.29
C LEU A 266 -22.09 9.30 12.71
N ALA A 267 -22.51 10.31 11.93
CA ALA A 267 -23.73 11.06 12.21
C ALA A 267 -24.99 10.18 12.23
N ILE A 268 -25.09 9.20 11.33
CA ILE A 268 -26.19 8.21 11.34
C ILE A 268 -26.10 7.30 12.57
N ALA A 269 -24.91 6.83 12.94
CA ALA A 269 -24.69 5.98 14.10
C ALA A 269 -25.07 6.68 15.42
N ASP A 270 -24.73 7.96 15.53
CA ASP A 270 -25.01 8.81 16.70
C ASP A 270 -26.46 9.32 16.73
N GLY A 271 -27.24 9.10 15.66
CA GLY A 271 -28.59 9.63 15.52
C GLY A 271 -28.64 11.15 15.31
N ALA A 272 -27.51 11.78 14.99
CA ALA A 272 -27.38 13.21 14.65
C ALA A 272 -27.85 13.52 13.20
N VAL A 273 -28.88 12.82 12.74
CA VAL A 273 -29.48 12.97 11.42
C VAL A 273 -31.01 13.07 11.52
N PRO A 274 -31.70 13.67 10.52
CA PRO A 274 -33.15 13.75 10.53
C PRO A 274 -33.83 12.37 10.62
N PRO A 275 -35.06 12.27 11.18
CA PRO A 275 -35.71 10.98 11.47
C PRO A 275 -35.80 10.01 10.28
N SER A 276 -35.86 10.53 9.06
CA SER A 276 -35.88 9.75 7.81
C SER A 276 -34.57 9.04 7.47
N LEU A 277 -33.46 9.39 8.13
CA LEU A 277 -32.12 8.83 7.90
C LEU A 277 -31.55 8.06 9.10
N VAL A 278 -32.19 8.12 10.28
CA VAL A 278 -31.70 7.45 11.50
C VAL A 278 -31.57 5.94 11.33
N ASN A 279 -32.55 5.31 10.67
CA ASN A 279 -32.58 3.86 10.43
C ASN A 279 -32.07 3.47 9.04
N VAL A 280 -31.13 4.22 8.47
CA VAL A 280 -30.55 3.93 7.15
C VAL A 280 -29.17 3.29 7.31
N ARG A 281 -28.80 2.38 6.40
CA ARG A 281 -27.45 1.81 6.31
C ARG A 281 -26.66 2.52 5.21
N LEU A 282 -25.43 2.93 5.52
CA LEU A 282 -24.48 3.44 4.52
C LEU A 282 -23.50 2.32 4.17
N LEU A 283 -23.54 1.85 2.92
CA LEU A 283 -22.72 0.74 2.45
C LEU A 283 -21.74 1.23 1.38
N ALA A 284 -20.44 1.05 1.61
CA ALA A 284 -19.40 1.34 0.64
C ALA A 284 -19.26 0.17 -0.34
N LEU A 285 -19.37 0.45 -1.64
CA LEU A 285 -19.23 -0.54 -2.69
C LEU A 285 -17.75 -0.86 -2.94
N ASP A 286 -17.40 -2.14 -2.87
CA ASP A 286 -16.05 -2.60 -3.22
C ASP A 286 -15.97 -2.99 -4.70
N ILE A 287 -15.42 -2.07 -5.50
CA ILE A 287 -15.24 -2.27 -6.95
C ILE A 287 -14.17 -3.35 -7.22
N VAL A 288 -13.18 -3.49 -6.35
CA VAL A 288 -12.13 -4.51 -6.47
C VAL A 288 -12.72 -5.89 -6.24
N ALA A 289 -13.57 -6.07 -5.23
CA ALA A 289 -14.28 -7.33 -4.99
C ALA A 289 -15.23 -7.69 -6.15
N LEU A 290 -15.88 -6.70 -6.76
CA LEU A 290 -16.75 -6.91 -7.91
C LEU A 290 -15.98 -7.33 -9.17
N THR A 291 -14.79 -6.80 -9.37
CA THR A 291 -13.93 -7.09 -10.53
C THR A 291 -13.06 -8.33 -10.33
N ALA A 292 -12.78 -8.72 -9.07
CA ALA A 292 -12.01 -9.90 -8.73
C ALA A 292 -12.65 -11.19 -9.28
N GLY A 293 -11.93 -11.86 -10.18
CA GLY A 293 -12.38 -13.10 -10.83
C GLY A 293 -13.47 -12.93 -11.89
N ALA A 294 -13.85 -11.70 -12.25
CA ALA A 294 -14.78 -11.44 -13.36
C ALA A 294 -13.98 -11.38 -14.68
N GLY A 295 -13.71 -12.55 -15.28
CA GLY A 295 -12.91 -12.66 -16.51
C GLY A 295 -13.63 -12.18 -17.78
N MET A 296 -14.95 -11.98 -17.73
CA MET A 296 -15.77 -11.50 -18.85
C MET A 296 -16.69 -10.33 -18.44
N LYS A 297 -16.80 -9.32 -19.31
CA LYS A 297 -17.63 -8.10 -19.12
C LYS A 297 -19.03 -8.34 -18.52
N GLY A 298 -19.71 -9.40 -18.97
CA GLY A 298 -21.08 -9.70 -18.51
C GLY A 298 -21.19 -10.16 -17.05
N GLU A 299 -20.11 -10.70 -16.47
CA GLU A 299 -20.13 -11.20 -15.10
C GLU A 299 -20.07 -10.06 -14.08
N PHE A 300 -19.21 -9.06 -14.33
CA PHE A 300 -19.17 -7.83 -13.55
C PHE A 300 -20.53 -7.12 -13.57
N GLU A 301 -21.12 -6.95 -14.75
CA GLU A 301 -22.45 -6.34 -14.90
C GLU A 301 -23.55 -7.11 -14.15
N SER A 302 -23.50 -8.45 -14.19
CA SER A 302 -24.44 -9.31 -13.47
C SER A 302 -24.30 -9.17 -11.95
N ARG A 303 -23.06 -9.15 -11.43
CA ARG A 303 -22.76 -8.95 -10.00
C ARG A 303 -23.21 -7.57 -9.55
N LEU A 304 -22.86 -6.51 -10.29
CA LEU A 304 -23.28 -5.15 -9.98
C LEU A 304 -24.80 -5.01 -10.01
N LYS A 305 -25.47 -5.58 -11.02
CA LYS A 305 -26.94 -5.60 -11.09
C LYS A 305 -27.55 -6.28 -9.86
N SER A 306 -27.00 -7.41 -9.42
CA SER A 306 -27.44 -8.10 -8.20
C SER A 306 -27.31 -7.20 -6.97
N VAL A 307 -26.19 -6.51 -6.80
CA VAL A 307 -25.99 -5.55 -5.69
C VAL A 307 -27.00 -4.41 -5.74
N LEU A 308 -27.22 -3.81 -6.92
CA LEU A 308 -28.16 -2.70 -7.08
C LEU A 308 -29.62 -3.12 -6.82
N GLU A 309 -30.04 -4.29 -7.32
CA GLU A 309 -31.39 -4.83 -7.07
C GLU A 309 -31.59 -5.18 -5.59
N SER A 310 -30.55 -5.71 -4.93
CA SER A 310 -30.56 -5.99 -3.51
C SER A 310 -30.67 -4.70 -2.69
N ALA A 311 -29.91 -3.66 -3.05
CA ALA A 311 -29.96 -2.35 -2.41
C ALA A 311 -31.34 -1.69 -2.55
N ALA A 312 -31.97 -1.81 -3.72
CA ALA A 312 -33.29 -1.25 -4.00
C ALA A 312 -34.42 -1.87 -3.16
N ARG A 313 -34.26 -3.14 -2.73
CA ARG A 313 -35.27 -3.88 -1.94
C ARG A 313 -34.91 -3.98 -0.46
N ALA A 314 -33.76 -3.44 -0.05
CA ALA A 314 -33.25 -3.59 1.30
C ALA A 314 -34.16 -2.90 2.33
N VAL A 315 -34.41 -3.61 3.43
CA VAL A 315 -35.06 -3.10 4.64
C VAL A 315 -34.16 -3.46 5.82
N PRO A 316 -33.62 -2.49 6.57
CA PRO A 316 -33.75 -1.03 6.44
C PRO A 316 -33.20 -0.47 5.12
N ALA A 317 -33.62 0.75 4.76
CA ALA A 317 -33.19 1.41 3.54
C ALA A 317 -31.66 1.60 3.49
N VAL A 318 -31.09 1.43 2.29
CA VAL A 318 -29.64 1.47 2.06
C VAL A 318 -29.29 2.70 1.21
N ILE A 319 -28.19 3.36 1.57
CA ILE A 319 -27.48 4.32 0.73
C ILE A 319 -26.17 3.65 0.31
N LEU A 320 -25.90 3.65 -1.00
CA LEU A 320 -24.64 3.12 -1.55
C LEU A 320 -23.62 4.25 -1.69
N PHE A 321 -22.48 4.14 -1.02
CA PHE A 321 -21.31 4.96 -1.27
C PHE A 321 -20.44 4.29 -2.33
N ILE A 322 -20.07 5.02 -3.37
CA ILE A 322 -19.24 4.53 -4.47
C ILE A 322 -18.05 5.48 -4.60
N ASP A 323 -16.89 5.03 -4.12
CA ASP A 323 -15.65 5.73 -4.38
C ASP A 323 -15.23 5.53 -5.84
N GLU A 324 -14.46 6.47 -6.38
CA GLU A 324 -14.06 6.49 -7.79
C GLU A 324 -15.23 6.24 -8.76
N PHE A 325 -16.36 6.91 -8.54
CA PHE A 325 -17.62 6.69 -9.27
C PHE A 325 -17.49 6.75 -10.80
N HIS A 326 -16.53 7.51 -11.32
CA HIS A 326 -16.21 7.61 -12.75
C HIS A 326 -15.79 6.27 -13.39
N THR A 327 -15.25 5.33 -12.62
CA THR A 327 -14.87 3.98 -13.08
C THR A 327 -16.08 3.20 -13.60
N LEU A 328 -17.27 3.43 -13.03
CA LEU A 328 -18.54 2.83 -13.47
C LEU A 328 -19.17 3.54 -14.68
N VAL A 329 -18.75 4.77 -14.98
CA VAL A 329 -19.41 5.65 -15.96
C VAL A 329 -18.67 5.74 -17.29
N GLY A 330 -17.37 5.45 -17.34
CA GLY A 330 -16.64 5.39 -18.61
C GLY A 330 -15.26 6.02 -18.61
N ALA A 331 -14.56 6.05 -17.47
CA ALA A 331 -13.11 6.19 -17.47
C ALA A 331 -12.49 4.82 -17.81
N GLY A 332 -12.08 4.64 -19.06
CA GLY A 332 -11.52 3.37 -19.53
C GLY A 332 -10.30 2.93 -18.72
N GLY A 333 -10.46 1.86 -17.95
CA GLY A 333 -9.48 0.78 -17.81
C GLY A 333 -9.85 -0.38 -18.77
N GLU A 334 -9.08 -1.48 -18.74
CA GLU A 334 -9.19 -2.65 -19.63
C GLU A 334 -10.63 -3.02 -20.05
N ALA A 335 -10.78 -3.51 -21.29
CA ALA A 335 -12.05 -3.75 -21.97
C ALA A 335 -13.11 -4.49 -21.11
N GLY A 336 -13.99 -3.75 -20.42
CA GLY A 336 -15.07 -4.38 -19.64
C GLY A 336 -15.88 -3.50 -18.68
N THR A 337 -15.31 -2.46 -18.06
CA THR A 337 -15.98 -1.73 -16.94
C THR A 337 -16.93 -0.60 -17.36
N GLY A 338 -16.77 -0.06 -18.57
CA GLY A 338 -17.36 1.22 -19.00
C GLY A 338 -18.87 1.26 -19.33
N ASP A 339 -19.68 0.23 -18.98
CA ASP A 339 -21.10 0.14 -19.34
C ASP A 339 -22.07 0.09 -18.14
N ALA A 340 -21.54 0.08 -16.91
CA ALA A 340 -22.33 -0.01 -15.68
C ALA A 340 -23.32 1.17 -15.49
N ALA A 341 -23.01 2.35 -16.03
CA ALA A 341 -23.92 3.49 -16.03
C ALA A 341 -25.30 3.17 -16.64
N ASN A 342 -25.36 2.29 -17.65
CA ASN A 342 -26.62 1.92 -18.29
C ASN A 342 -27.53 1.09 -17.37
N LEU A 343 -26.95 0.34 -16.42
CA LEU A 343 -27.71 -0.38 -15.39
C LEU A 343 -28.24 0.57 -14.31
N MET A 344 -27.44 1.56 -13.91
CA MET A 344 -27.78 2.48 -12.82
C MET A 344 -28.79 3.56 -13.22
N LYS A 345 -28.67 4.13 -14.43
CA LYS A 345 -29.54 5.21 -14.95
C LYS A 345 -31.04 4.97 -14.72
N PRO A 346 -31.63 3.81 -15.09
CA PRO A 346 -33.06 3.58 -14.89
C PRO A 346 -33.46 3.54 -13.41
N MET A 347 -32.64 2.93 -12.55
CA MET A 347 -32.91 2.80 -11.11
C MET A 347 -32.80 4.15 -10.39
N LEU A 348 -31.78 4.95 -10.74
CA LEU A 348 -31.63 6.34 -10.29
C LEU A 348 -32.78 7.23 -10.76
N ALA A 349 -33.28 7.01 -11.99
CA ALA A 349 -34.39 7.78 -12.53
C ALA A 349 -35.73 7.47 -11.86
N ARG A 350 -35.95 6.23 -11.44
CA ARG A 350 -37.12 5.82 -10.67
C ARG A 350 -36.99 6.15 -9.17
N GLY A 351 -35.79 6.50 -8.70
CA GLY A 351 -35.53 6.79 -7.29
C GLY A 351 -35.53 5.54 -6.41
N GLU A 352 -35.28 4.37 -7.02
CA GLU A 352 -35.24 3.06 -6.33
C GLU A 352 -33.99 2.90 -5.48
N ILE A 353 -32.90 3.59 -5.84
CA ILE A 353 -31.63 3.56 -5.12
C ILE A 353 -31.20 4.99 -4.78
N ARG A 354 -30.52 5.14 -3.64
CA ARG A 354 -29.83 6.36 -3.23
C ARG A 354 -28.34 6.11 -3.23
N THR A 355 -27.58 6.98 -3.88
CA THR A 355 -26.14 6.81 -4.05
C THR A 355 -25.39 8.08 -3.68
N ILE A 356 -24.27 7.93 -2.99
CA ILE A 356 -23.24 8.96 -2.80
C ILE A 356 -22.06 8.55 -3.67
N GLY A 357 -21.75 9.33 -4.69
CA GLY A 357 -20.55 9.09 -5.52
C GLY A 357 -19.39 9.98 -5.09
N ALA A 358 -18.15 9.51 -5.21
CA ALA A 358 -16.96 10.35 -5.08
C ALA A 358 -16.08 10.24 -6.35
N THR A 359 -15.51 11.36 -6.81
CA THR A 359 -14.64 11.39 -8.00
C THR A 359 -13.76 12.64 -7.99
N THR A 360 -12.70 12.66 -8.80
CA THR A 360 -11.92 13.89 -9.02
C THR A 360 -12.67 14.88 -9.91
N TRP A 361 -12.36 16.17 -9.77
CA TRP A 361 -12.93 17.21 -10.63
C TRP A 361 -12.64 16.97 -12.12
N SER A 362 -11.44 16.48 -12.41
CA SER A 362 -10.99 16.14 -13.76
C SER A 362 -11.84 15.03 -14.39
N GLU A 363 -12.13 13.97 -13.65
CA GLU A 363 -12.99 12.86 -14.10
C GLU A 363 -14.45 13.29 -14.24
N PHE A 364 -14.96 14.10 -13.32
CA PHE A 364 -16.31 14.64 -13.38
C PHE A 364 -16.55 15.35 -14.72
N LYS A 365 -15.67 16.30 -15.09
CA LYS A 365 -15.75 17.02 -16.38
C LYS A 365 -15.61 16.11 -17.60
N ARG A 366 -14.75 15.09 -17.50
CA ARG A 366 -14.45 14.21 -18.64
C ARG A 366 -15.58 13.22 -18.92
N HIS A 367 -16.16 12.62 -17.88
CA HIS A 367 -17.03 11.45 -17.98
C HIS A 367 -18.47 11.67 -17.51
N ILE A 368 -18.72 12.49 -16.48
CA ILE A 368 -20.04 12.60 -15.83
C ILE A 368 -20.81 13.81 -16.35
N GLU A 369 -20.16 14.98 -16.47
CA GLU A 369 -20.79 16.23 -16.93
C GLU A 369 -21.38 16.10 -18.34
N LYS A 370 -20.72 15.30 -19.18
CA LYS A 370 -21.16 15.04 -20.57
C LYS A 370 -22.42 14.18 -20.67
N ASP A 371 -22.83 13.50 -19.59
CA ASP A 371 -24.02 12.65 -19.57
C ASP A 371 -25.23 13.39 -18.97
N PRO A 372 -26.23 13.77 -19.79
CA PRO A 372 -27.42 14.48 -19.32
C PRO A 372 -28.30 13.65 -18.38
N ALA A 373 -28.22 12.31 -18.41
CA ALA A 373 -29.01 11.46 -17.55
C ALA A 373 -28.48 11.47 -16.11
N LEU A 374 -27.15 11.42 -15.95
CA LEU A 374 -26.49 11.43 -14.64
C LEU A 374 -26.54 12.81 -13.99
N THR A 375 -26.24 13.88 -14.73
CA THR A 375 -26.30 15.28 -14.23
C THR A 375 -27.70 15.69 -13.75
N ARG A 376 -28.77 15.08 -14.28
CA ARG A 376 -30.15 15.29 -13.80
C ARG A 376 -30.51 14.52 -12.53
N ARG A 377 -29.64 13.63 -12.05
CA ARG A 377 -29.89 12.76 -10.88
C ARG A 377 -28.90 12.98 -9.75
N PHE A 378 -27.70 13.46 -10.08
CA PHE A 378 -26.69 13.84 -9.11
C PHE A 378 -26.69 15.34 -8.84
N GLN A 379 -26.43 15.70 -7.59
CA GLN A 379 -26.10 17.06 -7.16
C GLN A 379 -24.61 17.09 -6.82
N VAL A 380 -23.87 17.95 -7.50
CA VAL A 380 -22.43 18.12 -7.23
C VAL A 380 -22.24 18.82 -5.89
N VAL A 381 -21.35 18.27 -5.07
CA VAL A 381 -20.85 18.85 -3.82
C VAL A 381 -19.33 18.95 -3.96
N GLN A 382 -18.83 20.17 -4.04
CA GLN A 382 -17.41 20.41 -4.17
C GLN A 382 -16.74 20.32 -2.80
N ILE A 383 -15.70 19.49 -2.71
CA ILE A 383 -14.86 19.35 -1.51
C ILE A 383 -13.51 19.96 -1.85
N ASP A 384 -13.28 21.13 -1.28
CA ASP A 384 -12.02 21.86 -1.44
C ASP A 384 -10.96 21.37 -0.45
N GLU A 385 -9.70 21.62 -0.82
CA GLU A 385 -8.56 21.44 0.08
C GLU A 385 -8.76 22.33 1.32
N PRO A 386 -8.69 21.78 2.55
CA PRO A 386 -8.87 22.54 3.76
C PRO A 386 -7.71 23.52 3.98
N SER A 387 -8.02 24.68 4.56
CA SER A 387 -6.99 25.63 4.99
C SER A 387 -6.03 25.03 6.02
N GLU A 388 -4.82 25.59 6.18
CA GLU A 388 -3.86 25.10 7.18
C GLU A 388 -4.44 25.02 8.61
N PRO A 389 -5.16 26.05 9.13
CA PRO A 389 -5.74 25.98 10.47
C PRO A 389 -6.78 24.87 10.62
N LEU A 390 -7.60 24.66 9.59
CA LEU A 390 -8.61 23.60 9.57
C LEU A 390 -7.94 22.22 9.49
N SER A 391 -6.88 22.09 8.70
CA SER A 391 -6.09 20.86 8.59
C SER A 391 -5.45 20.48 9.92
N VAL A 392 -4.91 21.46 10.67
CA VAL A 392 -4.37 21.20 12.02
C VAL A 392 -5.47 20.69 12.96
N GLN A 393 -6.68 21.26 12.90
CA GLN A 393 -7.82 20.75 13.67
C GLN A 393 -8.20 19.31 13.26
N MET A 394 -8.18 19.01 11.96
CA MET A 394 -8.40 17.66 11.44
C MET A 394 -7.39 16.65 11.99
N LEU A 395 -6.10 16.98 11.94
CA LEU A 395 -5.04 16.13 12.48
C LEU A 395 -5.19 15.95 14.01
N ARG A 396 -5.67 16.97 14.73
CA ARG A 396 -5.97 16.86 16.17
C ARG A 396 -7.02 15.80 16.49
N GLY A 397 -8.02 15.62 15.63
CA GLY A 397 -8.99 14.53 15.78
C GLY A 397 -8.35 13.14 15.64
N LEU A 398 -7.32 13.00 14.81
CA LEU A 398 -6.65 11.74 14.52
C LEU A 398 -5.53 11.36 15.50
N LEU A 399 -5.04 12.32 16.31
CA LEU A 399 -3.95 12.09 17.27
C LEU A 399 -4.16 10.85 18.14
N PRO A 400 -5.30 10.68 18.86
CA PRO A 400 -5.45 9.57 19.79
C PRO A 400 -5.29 8.20 19.11
N SER A 401 -5.81 8.06 17.88
CA SER A 401 -5.72 6.85 17.08
C SER A 401 -4.27 6.56 16.66
N LEU A 402 -3.55 7.59 16.19
CA LEU A 402 -2.14 7.48 15.79
C LEU A 402 -1.20 7.20 16.96
N GLU A 403 -1.38 7.91 18.09
CA GLU A 403 -0.58 7.71 19.30
C GLU A 403 -0.78 6.32 19.89
N GLN A 404 -2.03 5.83 19.92
CA GLN A 404 -2.34 4.48 20.38
C GLN A 404 -1.74 3.41 19.44
N HIS A 405 -1.81 3.62 18.13
CA HIS A 405 -1.30 2.67 17.15
C HIS A 405 0.23 2.53 17.21
N HIS A 406 0.96 3.65 17.26
CA HIS A 406 2.42 3.68 17.23
C HIS A 406 3.08 3.68 18.61
N GLN A 407 2.31 3.90 19.69
CA GLN A 407 2.80 4.02 21.06
C GLN A 407 3.86 5.14 21.23
N VAL A 408 3.61 6.28 20.60
CA VAL A 408 4.47 7.48 20.64
C VAL A 408 3.65 8.71 20.97
N LEU A 409 4.27 9.70 21.61
CA LEU A 409 3.64 11.01 21.84
C LEU A 409 3.89 11.91 20.63
N ILE A 410 2.87 12.68 20.24
CA ILE A 410 2.97 13.66 19.16
C ILE A 410 2.78 15.07 19.74
N LEU A 411 3.77 15.95 19.54
CA LEU A 411 3.68 17.34 19.99
C LEU A 411 2.81 18.19 19.04
N ASP A 412 2.16 19.23 19.59
CA ASP A 412 1.35 20.17 18.77
C ASP A 412 2.20 20.88 17.70
N GLU A 413 3.47 21.18 18.00
CA GLU A 413 4.40 21.74 17.02
C GLU A 413 4.69 20.79 15.85
N ALA A 414 4.65 19.47 16.06
CA ALA A 414 4.80 18.50 15.00
C ALA A 414 3.59 18.51 14.05
N LEU A 415 2.38 18.69 14.58
CA LEU A 415 1.17 18.86 13.76
C LEU A 415 1.26 20.11 12.89
N GLN A 416 1.60 21.24 13.52
CA GLN A 416 1.75 22.50 12.81
C GLN A 416 2.83 22.40 11.73
N ALA A 417 3.97 21.77 12.06
CA ALA A 417 5.05 21.51 11.11
C ALA A 417 4.59 20.57 9.98
N ALA A 418 3.85 19.49 10.29
CA ALA A 418 3.39 18.52 9.31
C ALA A 418 2.50 19.19 8.27
N VAL A 419 1.56 20.03 8.69
CA VAL A 419 0.68 20.80 7.79
C VAL A 419 1.48 21.86 7.02
N ARG A 420 2.18 22.75 7.71
CA ARG A 420 2.90 23.89 7.09
C ARG A 420 3.95 23.43 6.09
N LEU A 421 4.78 22.46 6.47
CA LEU A 421 5.90 22.00 5.65
C LEU A 421 5.43 21.10 4.50
N SER A 422 4.43 20.23 4.70
CA SER A 422 3.88 19.43 3.59
C SER A 422 3.14 20.30 2.58
N HIS A 423 2.41 21.32 3.03
CA HIS A 423 1.75 22.29 2.15
C HIS A 423 2.76 23.00 1.24
N ARG A 424 3.93 23.36 1.79
CA ARG A 424 4.98 24.07 1.05
C ARG A 424 5.81 23.18 0.13
N TYR A 425 6.29 22.05 0.63
CA TYR A 425 7.33 21.26 -0.05
C TYR A 425 6.78 20.04 -0.81
N ILE A 426 5.48 19.73 -0.66
CA ILE A 426 4.80 18.63 -1.37
C ILE A 426 3.56 19.17 -2.09
N PRO A 427 3.72 20.00 -3.15
CA PRO A 427 2.60 20.63 -3.85
C PRO A 427 1.81 19.67 -4.74
N ALA A 428 2.35 18.48 -5.05
CA ALA A 428 1.69 17.49 -5.91
C ALA A 428 0.58 16.68 -5.21
N ARG A 429 0.43 16.84 -3.89
CA ARG A 429 -0.59 16.18 -3.05
C ARG A 429 -1.38 17.23 -2.28
N GLN A 430 -2.60 16.89 -1.88
CA GLN A 430 -3.47 17.80 -1.14
C GLN A 430 -3.50 17.53 0.37
N LEU A 431 -3.79 18.58 1.14
CA LEU A 431 -4.22 18.47 2.53
C LEU A 431 -5.63 17.84 2.62
N PRO A 432 -5.95 17.11 3.70
CA PRO A 432 -5.07 16.78 4.83
C PRO A 432 -4.19 15.55 4.59
N ASP A 433 -4.40 14.77 3.51
CA ASP A 433 -3.75 13.49 3.25
C ASP A 433 -2.21 13.53 3.32
N LYS A 434 -1.56 14.51 2.68
CA LYS A 434 -0.10 14.63 2.73
C LYS A 434 0.45 14.87 4.14
N ALA A 435 -0.28 15.58 4.98
CA ALA A 435 0.12 15.87 6.36
C ALA A 435 -0.09 14.65 7.26
N ILE A 436 -1.19 13.91 7.07
CA ILE A 436 -1.46 12.65 7.77
C ILE A 436 -0.39 11.61 7.42
N SER A 437 -0.11 11.42 6.13
CA SER A 437 0.93 10.49 5.64
C SER A 437 2.32 10.83 6.18
N LEU A 438 2.65 12.12 6.30
CA LEU A 438 3.89 12.58 6.88
C LEU A 438 3.96 12.33 8.39
N LEU A 439 2.88 12.60 9.11
CA LEU A 439 2.79 12.38 10.54
C LEU A 439 2.86 10.89 10.90
N ASP A 440 2.17 10.03 10.15
CA ASP A 440 2.19 8.58 10.31
C ASP A 440 3.61 8.00 10.10
N THR A 441 4.30 8.47 9.05
CA THR A 441 5.70 8.11 8.80
C THR A 441 6.62 8.55 9.96
N ALA A 442 6.34 9.71 10.56
CA ALA A 442 7.08 10.23 11.70
C ALA A 442 6.87 9.39 12.96
N CYS A 443 5.62 8.99 13.22
CA CYS A 443 5.29 8.12 14.34
C CYS A 443 5.99 6.76 14.19
N ALA A 444 5.89 6.15 13.01
CA ALA A 444 6.55 4.87 12.71
C ALA A 444 8.07 4.97 12.90
N ARG A 445 8.70 6.06 12.46
CA ARG A 445 10.15 6.27 12.60
C ARG A 445 10.58 6.35 14.06
N VAL A 446 9.87 7.11 14.89
CA VAL A 446 10.16 7.23 16.32
C VAL A 446 9.92 5.91 17.03
N ALA A 447 8.86 5.19 16.70
CA ALA A 447 8.57 3.87 17.25
C ALA A 447 9.66 2.84 16.92
N ILE A 448 10.11 2.77 15.66
CA ILE A 448 11.13 1.83 15.19
C ILE A 448 12.52 2.13 15.79
N ALA A 449 12.86 3.41 16.03
CA ALA A 449 14.16 3.83 16.54
C ALA A 449 14.52 3.24 17.92
N ARG A 450 13.52 2.77 18.68
CA ARG A 450 13.72 2.07 19.96
C ARG A 450 14.29 0.66 19.81
N TYR A 451 13.93 -0.02 18.72
CA TYR A 451 14.27 -1.43 18.50
C TYR A 451 15.36 -1.60 17.46
N THR A 452 15.64 -0.55 16.68
CA THR A 452 16.56 -0.59 15.55
C THR A 452 17.80 0.25 15.85
N PRO A 453 19.01 -0.30 15.69
CA PRO A 453 20.23 0.47 15.91
C PRO A 453 20.32 1.66 14.93
N PRO A 454 20.87 2.82 15.35
CA PRO A 454 21.01 3.99 14.50
C PRO A 454 21.76 3.69 13.19
N VAL A 455 21.42 4.40 12.11
CA VAL A 455 22.03 4.21 10.78
C VAL A 455 23.56 4.27 10.84
N LYS A 456 24.12 5.21 11.62
CA LYS A 456 25.57 5.33 11.81
C LYS A 456 26.17 4.05 12.43
N LEU A 457 25.52 3.45 13.42
CA LEU A 457 25.96 2.19 14.03
C LEU A 457 25.89 1.03 13.03
N GLN A 458 24.83 0.97 12.23
CA GLN A 458 24.70 -0.04 11.17
C GLN A 458 25.82 0.09 10.12
N GLN A 459 26.15 1.32 9.72
CA GLN A 459 27.25 1.61 8.79
C GLN A 459 28.60 1.22 9.37
N LEU A 460 28.88 1.54 10.64
CA LEU A 460 30.11 1.13 11.31
C LEU A 460 30.23 -0.41 11.39
N ARG A 461 29.13 -1.11 11.74
CA ARG A 461 29.09 -2.58 11.75
C ARG A 461 29.26 -3.20 10.37
N ALA A 462 28.74 -2.57 9.32
CA ALA A 462 28.95 -2.99 7.94
C ALA A 462 30.42 -2.78 7.51
N SER A 463 31.01 -1.63 7.85
CA SER A 463 32.42 -1.32 7.58
C SER A 463 33.34 -2.29 8.31
N ALA A 464 33.08 -2.60 9.59
CA ALA A 464 33.85 -3.57 10.35
C ALA A 464 33.81 -4.96 9.70
N ARG A 465 32.62 -5.43 9.27
CA ARG A 465 32.49 -6.70 8.53
C ARG A 465 33.28 -6.70 7.23
N ALA A 466 33.24 -5.60 6.46
CA ALA A 466 34.01 -5.47 5.24
C ALA A 466 35.52 -5.53 5.50
N SER A 467 36.02 -4.83 6.52
CA SER A 467 37.43 -4.86 6.91
C SER A 467 37.88 -6.25 7.39
N VAL A 468 37.02 -7.00 8.11
CA VAL A 468 37.32 -8.39 8.49
C VAL A 468 37.46 -9.29 7.26
N SER A 469 36.53 -9.21 6.32
CA SER A 469 36.62 -9.97 5.06
C SER A 469 37.86 -9.58 4.24
N GLU A 470 38.24 -8.29 4.24
CA GLU A 470 39.46 -7.82 3.59
C GLU A 470 40.72 -8.39 4.24
N LEU A 471 40.79 -8.44 5.57
CA LEU A 471 41.88 -9.07 6.32
C LEU A 471 42.01 -10.56 5.99
N GLU A 472 40.91 -11.29 5.89
CA GLU A 472 40.93 -12.71 5.51
C GLU A 472 41.49 -12.94 4.10
N LEU A 473 41.19 -12.05 3.15
CA LEU A 473 41.73 -12.10 1.79
C LEU A 473 43.21 -11.73 1.76
N LEU A 474 43.61 -10.73 2.55
CA LEU A 474 45.00 -10.33 2.71
C LEU A 474 45.84 -11.44 3.34
N ASP A 475 45.32 -12.15 4.33
CA ASP A 475 46.00 -13.28 4.95
C ASP A 475 46.27 -14.41 3.96
N LYS A 476 45.28 -14.75 3.12
CA LYS A 476 45.49 -15.68 2.01
C LYS A 476 46.55 -15.17 1.05
N SER A 477 46.53 -13.88 0.71
CA SER A 477 47.48 -13.26 -0.22
C SER A 477 48.91 -13.17 0.32
N LEU A 478 49.07 -12.97 1.64
CA LEU A 478 50.34 -13.01 2.35
C LEU A 478 50.96 -14.40 2.32
N CYS A 479 50.15 -15.46 2.47
CA CYS A 479 50.61 -16.85 2.30
C CYS A 479 51.20 -17.11 0.90
N PHE A 480 50.71 -16.41 -0.14
CA PHE A 480 51.22 -16.50 -1.50
C PHE A 480 52.34 -15.50 -1.82
N GLY A 481 52.79 -14.70 -0.85
CA GLY A 481 53.82 -13.66 -1.04
C GLY A 481 53.40 -12.50 -1.96
N LYS A 482 52.09 -12.30 -2.15
CA LYS A 482 51.52 -11.31 -3.07
C LYS A 482 50.97 -10.05 -2.39
N ALA A 483 51.13 -9.93 -1.07
CA ALA A 483 50.62 -8.81 -0.28
C ALA A 483 51.70 -8.24 0.66
N SER A 484 51.48 -7.01 1.12
CA SER A 484 52.36 -6.31 2.08
C SER A 484 51.86 -6.48 3.51
N VAL A 485 52.78 -6.72 4.45
CA VAL A 485 52.48 -6.77 5.89
C VAL A 485 52.00 -5.40 6.40
N GLN A 486 52.46 -4.31 5.79
CA GLN A 486 52.05 -2.96 6.16
C GLN A 486 50.55 -2.72 5.90
N SER A 487 50.06 -3.12 4.72
CA SER A 487 48.64 -2.95 4.37
C SER A 487 47.70 -3.72 5.30
N LYS A 488 48.15 -4.88 5.81
CA LYS A 488 47.42 -5.62 6.83
C LYS A 488 47.35 -4.84 8.15
N SER A 489 48.48 -4.31 8.62
CA SER A 489 48.54 -3.49 9.84
C SER A 489 47.62 -2.27 9.75
N ASP A 490 47.61 -1.58 8.60
CA ASP A 490 46.79 -0.38 8.41
C ASP A 490 45.27 -0.69 8.51
N ILE A 491 44.84 -1.85 7.99
CA ILE A 491 43.43 -2.30 8.08
C ILE A 491 43.10 -2.81 9.49
N GLU A 492 44.02 -3.48 10.17
CA GLU A 492 43.84 -3.89 11.57
C GLU A 492 43.66 -2.69 12.49
N ASP A 493 44.43 -1.61 12.27
CA ASP A 493 44.30 -0.37 13.03
C ASP A 493 42.97 0.34 12.72
N SER A 494 42.58 0.45 11.44
CA SER A 494 41.27 0.99 11.05
C SER A 494 40.10 0.18 11.63
N LEU A 495 40.19 -1.14 11.60
CA LEU A 495 39.18 -2.03 12.20
C LEU A 495 39.08 -1.81 13.71
N ARG A 496 40.20 -1.62 14.41
CA ARG A 496 40.22 -1.33 15.84
C ARG A 496 39.48 -0.02 16.14
N ASP A 497 39.73 1.02 15.36
CA ASP A 497 39.08 2.33 15.52
C ASP A 497 37.57 2.23 15.25
N VAL A 498 37.16 1.57 14.17
CA VAL A 498 35.74 1.37 13.82
C VAL A 498 35.01 0.56 14.90
N LEU A 499 35.64 -0.49 15.44
CA LEU A 499 35.07 -1.29 16.51
C LEU A 499 34.91 -0.48 17.80
N GLN A 500 35.91 0.33 18.16
CA GLN A 500 35.82 1.22 19.32
C GLN A 500 34.70 2.26 19.17
N GLU A 501 34.59 2.90 18.01
CA GLU A 501 33.51 3.85 17.74
C GLU A 501 32.14 3.15 17.80
N SER A 502 32.03 1.93 17.26
CA SER A 502 30.79 1.16 17.26
C SER A 502 30.33 0.78 18.68
N ASP A 503 31.26 0.37 19.56
CA ASP A 503 30.96 -0.03 20.95
C ASP A 503 30.53 1.19 21.80
N LEU A 504 31.20 2.33 21.61
CA LEU A 504 30.80 3.60 22.24
C LEU A 504 29.38 4.02 21.83
N LEU A 505 29.09 3.96 20.53
CA LEU A 505 27.79 4.35 19.98
C LEU A 505 26.69 3.36 20.40
N GLU A 506 27.00 2.07 20.47
CA GLU A 506 26.08 1.04 20.94
C GLU A 506 25.74 1.21 22.42
N LYS A 507 26.73 1.46 23.28
CA LYS A 507 26.50 1.75 24.71
C LYS A 507 25.63 2.97 24.91
N ARG A 508 25.91 4.06 24.16
CA ARG A 508 25.09 5.28 24.19
C ARG A 508 23.65 4.99 23.78
N TRP A 509 23.45 4.25 22.69
CA TRP A 509 22.11 3.89 22.21
C TRP A 509 21.31 3.12 23.26
N HIS A 510 21.91 2.12 23.92
CA HIS A 510 21.24 1.36 24.98
C HIS A 510 20.86 2.25 26.17
N GLN A 511 21.76 3.14 26.61
CA GLN A 511 21.47 4.09 27.69
C GLN A 511 20.32 5.05 27.34
N GLU A 512 20.30 5.58 26.12
CA GLU A 512 19.21 6.44 25.67
C GLU A 512 17.87 5.67 25.61
N CYS A 513 17.88 4.41 25.18
CA CYS A 513 16.68 3.55 25.19
C CYS A 513 16.16 3.24 26.61
N GLU A 514 17.05 3.08 27.58
CA GLU A 514 16.69 2.91 29.00
C GLU A 514 16.02 4.18 29.54
N LEU A 515 16.61 5.36 29.30
CA LEU A 515 16.03 6.65 29.68
C LEU A 515 14.65 6.88 29.04
N LEU A 516 14.48 6.50 27.77
CA LEU A 516 13.19 6.57 27.10
C LEU A 516 12.13 5.71 27.76
N THR A 517 12.51 4.50 28.19
CA THR A 517 11.60 3.59 28.88
C THR A 517 11.15 4.20 30.22
N GLU A 518 12.04 4.87 30.94
CA GLU A 518 11.72 5.62 32.14
C GLU A 518 10.78 6.81 31.86
N ILE A 519 11.04 7.59 30.80
CA ILE A 519 10.19 8.71 30.37
C ILE A 519 8.76 8.24 30.09
N TYR A 520 8.59 7.14 29.35
CA TYR A 520 7.27 6.60 29.06
C TYR A 520 6.54 6.13 30.33
N ALA A 521 7.24 5.44 31.23
CA ALA A 521 6.65 5.00 32.50
C ALA A 521 6.19 6.17 33.39
N LEU A 522 7.00 7.24 33.47
CA LEU A 522 6.65 8.46 34.22
C LEU A 522 5.46 9.19 33.58
N ARG A 523 5.39 9.24 32.25
CA ARG A 523 4.25 9.84 31.52
C ARG A 523 2.96 9.07 31.74
N GLU A 524 3.02 7.73 31.69
CA GLU A 524 1.87 6.88 31.95
C GLU A 524 1.33 7.09 33.37
N GLN A 525 2.21 7.23 34.37
CA GLN A 525 1.82 7.57 35.74
C GLN A 525 1.16 8.96 35.83
N LEU A 526 1.69 9.96 35.13
CA LEU A 526 1.11 11.32 35.09
C LEU A 526 -0.26 11.39 34.40
N LEU A 527 -0.56 10.47 33.49
CA LEU A 527 -1.83 10.38 32.77
C LEU A 527 -2.94 9.70 33.58
N GLN A 528 -2.62 9.08 34.73
CA GLN A 528 -3.65 8.45 35.57
C GLN A 528 -4.57 9.51 36.21
N PRO A 529 -5.91 9.35 36.10
CA PRO A 529 -6.84 10.29 36.69
C PRO A 529 -6.85 10.18 38.23
N GLY A 530 -6.80 11.32 38.93
CA GLY A 530 -7.00 11.40 40.38
C GLY A 530 -5.73 11.42 41.25
N LEU A 531 -4.54 11.65 40.68
CA LEU A 531 -3.33 11.85 41.47
C LEU A 531 -3.39 13.13 42.32
N PRO A 532 -2.87 13.11 43.56
CA PRO A 532 -2.72 14.31 44.37
C PRO A 532 -1.64 15.25 43.79
N ASP A 533 -1.87 16.56 43.84
CA ASP A 533 -0.98 17.59 43.27
C ASP A 533 0.49 17.45 43.71
N THR A 534 0.73 16.98 44.94
CA THR A 534 2.09 16.76 45.47
C THR A 534 2.83 15.61 44.79
N GLU A 535 2.13 14.58 44.33
CA GLU A 535 2.73 13.47 43.58
C GLU A 535 2.92 13.86 42.11
N VAL A 536 1.97 14.59 41.53
CA VAL A 536 2.09 15.16 40.19
C VAL A 536 3.35 16.04 40.08
N GLN A 537 3.59 16.93 41.04
CA GLN A 537 4.79 17.77 41.05
C GLN A 537 6.09 16.96 41.15
N LYS A 538 6.12 15.89 41.97
CA LYS A 538 7.29 15.01 42.07
C LYS A 538 7.58 14.27 40.77
N LEU A 539 6.55 13.69 40.16
CA LEU A 539 6.67 12.98 38.89
C LEU A 539 7.07 13.93 37.75
N GLN A 540 6.54 15.16 37.72
CA GLN A 540 6.96 16.19 36.77
C GLN A 540 8.44 16.58 36.94
N GLN A 541 8.92 16.73 38.18
CA GLN A 541 10.34 17.01 38.45
C GLN A 541 11.24 15.85 38.02
N GLN A 542 10.83 14.61 38.27
CA GLN A 542 11.55 13.42 37.81
C GLN A 542 11.58 13.36 36.28
N LEU A 543 10.44 13.56 35.63
CA LEU A 543 10.34 13.58 34.17
C LEU A 543 11.25 14.65 33.56
N GLN A 544 11.24 15.87 34.09
CA GLN A 544 12.12 16.95 33.66
C GLN A 544 13.60 16.61 33.82
N HIS A 545 13.96 15.94 34.92
CA HIS A 545 15.34 15.51 35.15
C HIS A 545 15.82 14.46 34.14
N VAL A 546 14.98 13.45 33.85
CA VAL A 546 15.31 12.39 32.89
C VAL A 546 15.34 12.95 31.46
N GLN A 547 14.40 13.82 31.09
CA GLN A 547 14.41 14.52 29.80
C GLN A 547 15.66 15.38 29.63
N TYR A 548 16.03 16.16 30.64
CA TYR A 548 17.25 16.95 30.63
C TYR A 548 18.50 16.06 30.48
N THR A 549 18.52 14.89 31.12
CA THR A 549 19.62 13.93 31.01
C THR A 549 19.74 13.37 29.59
N LEU A 550 18.62 13.05 28.94
CA LEU A 550 18.58 12.59 27.55
C LEU A 550 19.11 13.67 26.58
N GLU A 551 18.75 14.94 26.80
CA GLU A 551 19.20 16.06 25.97
C GLU A 551 20.68 16.43 26.18
N GLN A 552 21.22 16.24 27.39
CA GLN A 552 22.56 16.68 27.78
C GLN A 552 23.64 15.60 27.69
N GLN A 553 23.31 14.37 27.27
CA GLN A 553 24.28 13.28 27.13
C GLN A 553 25.31 13.47 25.98
N GLY A 554 25.38 14.66 25.35
CA GLY A 554 26.52 15.06 24.53
C GLY A 554 26.36 16.40 23.80
N GLU A 555 27.42 16.84 23.12
CA GLU A 555 27.36 17.98 22.16
C GLU A 555 26.57 17.63 20.88
N GLN A 556 26.18 16.35 20.71
CA GLN A 556 25.50 15.81 19.53
C GLN A 556 24.04 15.45 19.86
N PRO A 557 23.11 15.61 18.91
CA PRO A 557 21.69 15.31 19.12
C PRO A 557 21.48 13.86 19.58
N PRO A 558 20.39 13.58 20.32
CA PRO A 558 20.07 12.24 20.80
C PRO A 558 19.90 11.28 19.61
N LEU A 559 20.34 10.03 19.76
CA LEU A 559 20.21 8.97 18.76
C LEU A 559 18.78 8.46 18.66
N VAL A 560 18.03 8.53 19.76
CA VAL A 560 16.62 8.13 19.84
C VAL A 560 15.79 9.28 20.42
N ARG A 561 14.61 9.51 19.84
CA ARG A 561 13.69 10.57 20.28
C ARG A 561 12.52 9.98 21.08
N ALA A 562 12.06 10.73 22.07
CA ALA A 562 10.93 10.33 22.93
C ALA A 562 9.56 10.64 22.31
N GLU A 563 9.52 11.56 21.36
CA GLU A 563 8.29 12.11 20.82
C GLU A 563 8.50 12.60 19.39
N VAL A 564 7.38 12.75 18.69
CA VAL A 564 7.35 13.34 17.37
C VAL A 564 7.28 14.86 17.55
N ASP A 565 8.36 15.53 17.16
CA ASP A 565 8.53 16.99 17.20
C ASP A 565 8.57 17.60 15.79
N ALA A 566 8.69 18.92 15.69
CA ALA A 566 8.83 19.58 14.39
C ALA A 566 10.10 19.15 13.61
N THR A 567 11.10 18.62 14.31
CA THR A 567 12.37 18.20 13.73
C THR A 567 12.28 16.90 12.97
N VAL A 568 11.61 15.90 13.54
CA VAL A 568 11.34 14.62 12.87
C VAL A 568 10.58 14.85 11.57
N ILE A 569 9.60 15.74 11.60
CA ILE A 569 8.82 16.12 10.40
C ILE A 569 9.73 16.73 9.33
N ALA A 570 10.60 17.67 9.71
CA ALA A 570 11.54 18.30 8.79
C ALA A 570 12.56 17.30 8.21
N GLU A 571 13.05 16.36 9.00
CA GLU A 571 13.93 15.26 8.57
C GLU A 571 13.28 14.37 7.52
N ILE A 572 12.00 14.03 7.68
CA ILE A 572 11.27 13.21 6.72
C ILE A 572 11.03 13.96 5.42
N ILE A 573 10.61 15.24 5.49
CA ILE A 573 10.46 16.07 4.29
C ILE A 573 11.79 16.21 3.57
N ALA A 574 12.88 16.43 4.30
CA ALA A 574 14.21 16.51 3.71
C ALA A 574 14.58 15.24 2.95
N GLN A 575 14.23 14.08 3.50
CA GLN A 575 14.45 12.80 2.84
C GLN A 575 13.56 12.61 1.61
N TRP A 576 12.29 13.01 1.66
CA TRP A 576 11.35 12.86 0.55
C TRP A 576 11.64 13.82 -0.61
N THR A 577 12.09 15.03 -0.30
CA THR A 577 12.29 16.12 -1.27
C THR A 577 13.74 16.32 -1.68
N GLY A 578 14.69 15.79 -0.91
CA GLY A 578 16.12 16.06 -1.06
C GLY A 578 16.57 17.44 -0.54
N ILE A 579 15.67 18.24 0.03
CA ILE A 579 15.99 19.57 0.56
C ILE A 579 16.66 19.42 1.95
N PRO A 580 17.83 20.03 2.22
CA PRO A 580 18.48 19.90 3.52
C PRO A 580 17.59 20.34 4.70
N THR A 581 17.61 19.58 5.80
CA THR A 581 16.78 19.82 7.01
C THR A 581 16.88 21.25 7.55
N GLY A 582 18.10 21.78 7.64
CA GLY A 582 18.33 23.16 8.07
C GLY A 582 17.68 24.22 7.17
N ARG A 583 17.42 23.92 5.89
CA ARG A 583 16.65 24.79 4.99
C ARG A 583 15.13 24.60 5.15
N VAL A 584 14.67 23.37 5.41
CA VAL A 584 13.26 23.05 5.67
C VAL A 584 12.74 23.74 6.94
N MET A 585 13.61 23.85 7.96
CA MET A 585 13.28 24.49 9.23
C MET A 585 13.34 26.02 9.24
N LYS A 586 14.01 26.64 8.26
CA LYS A 586 14.19 28.09 8.27
C LYS A 586 12.84 28.78 8.14
N ASP A 587 12.60 29.71 9.07
CA ASP A 587 11.34 30.42 9.15
C ASP A 587 11.13 31.32 7.92
N ASP A 588 9.91 31.34 7.38
CA ASP A 588 9.59 31.93 6.08
C ASP A 588 9.95 33.43 6.01
N LEU A 589 9.80 34.12 7.15
CA LEU A 589 10.21 35.50 7.36
C LEU A 589 11.73 35.69 7.32
N SER A 590 12.49 34.83 7.99
CA SER A 590 13.95 34.93 8.03
C SER A 590 14.58 34.68 6.66
N ALA A 591 14.08 33.69 5.92
CA ALA A 591 14.51 33.42 4.55
C ALA A 591 14.28 34.62 3.62
N VAL A 592 13.13 35.28 3.71
CA VAL A 592 12.77 36.45 2.91
C VAL A 592 13.55 37.71 3.33
N LEU A 593 13.87 37.85 4.62
CA LEU A 593 14.70 38.94 5.13
C LEU A 593 16.17 38.80 4.70
N GLU A 594 16.72 37.59 4.72
CA GLU A 594 18.09 37.28 4.31
C GLU A 594 18.29 37.20 2.79
N LEU A 595 17.20 37.12 2.02
CA LEU A 595 17.21 36.93 0.56
C LEU A 595 18.16 37.88 -0.20
N PRO A 596 18.24 39.19 0.08
CA PRO A 596 19.16 40.08 -0.62
C PRO A 596 20.64 39.70 -0.42
N ALA A 597 21.02 39.32 0.80
CA ALA A 597 22.40 38.96 1.13
C ALA A 597 22.79 37.62 0.48
N GLN A 598 21.88 36.64 0.52
CA GLN A 598 22.11 35.33 -0.09
C GLN A 598 22.17 35.39 -1.62
N LEU A 599 21.31 36.20 -2.26
CA LEU A 599 21.39 36.44 -3.71
C LEU A 599 22.68 37.19 -4.09
N ALA A 600 23.09 38.20 -3.31
CA ALA A 600 24.31 38.97 -3.57
C ALA A 600 25.60 38.13 -3.43
N ALA A 601 25.58 37.08 -2.60
CA ALA A 601 26.70 36.15 -2.47
C ALA A 601 26.94 35.31 -3.74
N ARG A 602 25.89 35.08 -4.54
CA ARG A 602 25.92 34.24 -5.74
C ARG A 602 25.91 35.04 -7.04
N VAL A 603 25.17 36.14 -7.08
CA VAL A 603 25.07 37.05 -8.23
C VAL A 603 25.76 38.36 -7.89
N THR A 604 26.98 38.51 -8.37
CA THR A 604 27.81 39.69 -8.08
C THR A 604 27.51 40.84 -9.05
N GLY A 605 27.67 42.08 -8.57
CA GLY A 605 27.58 43.28 -9.41
C GLY A 605 26.16 43.74 -9.80
N GLN A 606 25.09 43.15 -9.25
CA GLN A 606 23.70 43.50 -9.59
C GLN A 606 22.82 43.96 -8.40
N PRO A 607 23.29 44.83 -7.48
CA PRO A 607 22.57 45.16 -6.25
C PRO A 607 21.18 45.77 -6.50
N ARG A 608 21.02 46.56 -7.56
CA ARG A 608 19.75 47.21 -7.90
C ARG A 608 18.70 46.20 -8.39
N ALA A 609 19.09 45.26 -9.26
CA ALA A 609 18.18 44.24 -9.79
C ALA A 609 17.77 43.26 -8.68
N ILE A 610 18.73 42.80 -7.87
CA ILE A 610 18.47 41.95 -6.70
C ILE A 610 17.53 42.65 -5.72
N GLY A 611 17.77 43.94 -5.42
CA GLY A 611 16.92 44.72 -4.52
C GLY A 611 15.46 44.81 -5.00
N GLN A 612 15.22 45.00 -6.30
CA GLN A 612 13.87 45.03 -6.87
C GLN A 612 13.16 43.68 -6.77
N ILE A 613 13.87 42.58 -7.08
CA ILE A 613 13.33 41.22 -6.95
C ILE A 613 12.97 40.94 -5.49
N CYS A 614 13.89 41.19 -4.56
CA CYS A 614 13.65 40.96 -3.13
C CYS A 614 12.49 41.79 -2.57
N GLN A 615 12.33 43.04 -3.02
CA GLN A 615 11.22 43.89 -2.59
C GLN A 615 9.87 43.34 -3.06
N ALA A 616 9.77 42.88 -4.30
CA ALA A 616 8.56 42.27 -4.83
C ALA A 616 8.20 40.97 -4.08
N VAL A 617 9.20 40.11 -3.84
CA VAL A 617 9.01 38.87 -3.05
C VAL A 617 8.55 39.17 -1.62
N ARG A 618 9.15 40.16 -0.95
CA ARG A 618 8.74 40.62 0.39
C ARG A 618 7.30 41.13 0.40
N THR A 619 6.93 41.93 -0.58
CA THR A 619 5.58 42.50 -0.69
C THR A 619 4.53 41.41 -0.86
N ALA A 620 4.83 40.41 -1.69
CA ALA A 620 3.94 39.27 -1.89
C ALA A 620 3.81 38.40 -0.64
N ARG A 621 4.92 38.12 0.05
CA ARG A 621 4.93 37.33 1.29
C ARG A 621 4.28 38.05 2.48
N ALA A 622 4.26 39.38 2.47
CA ALA A 622 3.54 40.19 3.46
C ALA A 622 2.01 40.22 3.23
N GLY A 623 1.48 39.55 2.20
CA GLY A 623 0.06 39.59 1.85
C GLY A 623 -0.43 40.95 1.37
N LEU A 624 0.50 41.83 0.94
CA LEU A 624 0.19 43.17 0.45
C LEU A 624 -0.05 43.20 -1.08
N SER A 625 0.05 42.05 -1.74
CA SER A 625 -0.25 41.87 -3.16
C SER A 625 -1.60 41.19 -3.38
N ASP A 626 -2.14 41.37 -4.58
CA ASP A 626 -3.32 40.68 -5.07
C ASP A 626 -3.13 39.14 -5.02
N PRO A 627 -3.97 38.38 -4.30
CA PRO A 627 -3.84 36.92 -4.15
C PRO A 627 -4.05 36.16 -5.46
N ASP A 628 -4.73 36.75 -6.45
CA ASP A 628 -4.93 36.14 -7.77
C ASP A 628 -3.73 36.34 -8.73
N ARG A 629 -2.65 37.00 -8.26
CA ARG A 629 -1.45 37.27 -9.06
C ARG A 629 -0.25 36.46 -8.58
N PRO A 630 0.65 36.07 -9.50
CA PRO A 630 1.89 35.41 -9.11
C PRO A 630 2.76 36.31 -8.23
N THR A 631 3.54 35.69 -7.34
CA THR A 631 4.43 36.33 -6.35
C THR A 631 5.34 37.41 -6.94
N GLY A 632 5.73 37.26 -8.22
CA GLY A 632 6.43 38.30 -8.97
C GLY A 632 6.62 37.91 -10.43
N VAL A 633 6.48 38.88 -11.32
CA VAL A 633 6.78 38.74 -12.75
C VAL A 633 7.95 39.66 -13.07
N PHE A 634 9.08 39.07 -13.46
CA PHE A 634 10.31 39.81 -13.73
C PHE A 634 10.77 39.58 -15.16
N PHE A 635 11.18 40.66 -15.83
CA PHE A 635 11.85 40.59 -17.14
C PHE A 635 13.31 41.00 -16.98
N LEU A 636 14.21 40.00 -16.93
CA LEU A 636 15.64 40.22 -16.72
C LEU A 636 16.30 40.60 -18.05
N THR A 637 16.76 41.85 -18.17
CA THR A 637 17.35 42.38 -19.40
C THR A 637 18.84 42.69 -19.23
N GLY A 638 19.64 42.40 -20.25
CA GLY A 638 21.08 42.66 -20.26
C GLY A 638 21.85 41.76 -21.23
N PRO A 639 23.14 42.05 -21.51
CA PRO A 639 23.97 41.26 -22.43
C PRO A 639 24.18 39.82 -21.94
N SER A 640 24.49 38.88 -22.84
CA SER A 640 24.72 37.48 -22.48
C SER A 640 25.87 37.34 -21.46
N GLY A 641 25.82 36.31 -20.60
CA GLY A 641 26.86 36.06 -19.59
C GLY A 641 26.80 36.94 -18.34
N THR A 642 25.86 37.89 -18.25
CA THR A 642 25.73 38.80 -17.09
C THR A 642 25.14 38.17 -15.83
N GLY A 643 24.66 36.92 -15.88
CA GLY A 643 24.08 36.23 -14.72
C GLY A 643 22.55 36.25 -14.64
N LYS A 644 21.82 36.64 -15.70
CA LYS A 644 20.33 36.61 -15.72
C LYS A 644 19.75 35.24 -15.34
N THR A 645 20.25 34.17 -15.98
CA THR A 645 19.83 32.79 -15.70
C THR A 645 20.24 32.37 -14.29
N GLU A 646 21.42 32.79 -13.84
CA GLU A 646 21.91 32.50 -12.50
C GLU A 646 21.03 33.15 -11.42
N THR A 647 20.57 34.38 -11.62
CA THR A 647 19.61 35.05 -10.73
C THR A 647 18.31 34.27 -10.62
N ALA A 648 17.78 33.76 -11.73
CA ALA A 648 16.56 32.96 -11.72
C ALA A 648 16.75 31.62 -10.98
N LEU A 649 17.87 30.93 -11.23
CA LEU A 649 18.21 29.67 -10.56
C LEU A 649 18.44 29.87 -9.06
N ALA A 650 19.19 30.91 -8.68
CA ALA A 650 19.44 31.25 -7.28
C ALA A 650 18.14 31.61 -6.55
N LEU A 651 17.24 32.37 -7.21
CA LEU A 651 15.94 32.71 -6.64
C LEU A 651 15.05 31.46 -6.46
N ALA A 652 15.02 30.56 -7.45
CA ALA A 652 14.27 29.32 -7.38
C ALA A 652 14.78 28.42 -6.24
N GLU A 653 16.09 28.27 -6.13
CA GLU A 653 16.71 27.47 -5.08
C GLU A 653 16.48 28.06 -3.67
N LEU A 654 16.59 29.38 -3.51
CA LEU A 654 16.43 30.03 -2.20
C LEU A 654 14.98 30.08 -1.71
N LEU A 655 14.01 30.23 -2.61
CA LEU A 655 12.59 30.33 -2.23
C LEU A 655 11.88 28.98 -2.16
N TYR A 656 12.27 28.04 -3.04
CA TYR A 656 11.54 26.78 -3.23
C TYR A 656 12.40 25.54 -2.95
N GLY A 657 13.72 25.67 -2.76
CA GLY A 657 14.58 24.57 -2.31
C GLY A 657 15.23 23.74 -3.41
N GLY A 658 15.04 24.06 -4.70
CA GLY A 658 15.73 23.39 -5.80
C GLY A 658 15.22 23.78 -7.19
N SER A 659 15.93 23.35 -8.23
CA SER A 659 15.60 23.60 -9.65
C SER A 659 14.71 22.52 -10.29
N ARG A 660 14.26 21.52 -9.51
CA ARG A 660 13.50 20.34 -9.97
C ARG A 660 12.16 20.14 -9.25
N ILE A 661 11.49 21.24 -8.90
CA ILE A 661 10.09 21.18 -8.44
C ILE A 661 9.17 21.32 -9.65
#